data_AF-A0A397B1C9-F1
#
_entry.id   AF-A0A397B1C9-F1
#
_cell.length_a   1.000
_cell.length_b   1.000
_cell.length_c   1.000
_cell.angle_alpha   90.00
_cell.angle_beta   90.00
_cell.angle_gamma   90.00
#
_symmetry.space_group_name_H-M   'P 1'
#
loop_
_entity.id
_entity.type
_entity.pdbx_description
1 polymer ?
#
loop_
_entity_poly.entity_id
_entity_poly.type
_entity_poly.pdbx_seq_one_letter_code
_entity_poly.pdbx_strand_id
1 'polypeptide(L)'
;MSLLVVAVRIMSLEATADVLFDDHLGLSYGSSDDDDGDEGRMLKPSGSLLVTAGDPTDKLAMRNRIQRAVRNLSKHSKADNVTLQTAIKKVVNINRAMKQFDLRSVQGFRTQWDGAIDDRNALGPIRFFHAQLISIELVVHGSPTTLYFVKPADAMYFDELLQNELLDAMDIGSDKAMEVLLSETAKSIEEELKVIKHLRRHAVYAFLARWQTDLRKRLLSLCFYINFVMLLLLRWDQPGSYLFLQVLGAVYLAGSLVLLGFYVTKQFNFNYCKQQLSLTKLHFRSPKAINDRVWDAWQGPIQCFEIIAWTVSLVVYVNGWDTYGSVTCCSVAAAALVLSTLRAVREVASVSRFSVNSESSYDEMKVKLGNRMLKTKFRFWYSVIYDTLFSESVLAFLAYSTCGFLGLIATENRYLYYGFPLLDLVAINAGLRFVVKAMTTNTSKLTVTAVFGAVVIYVFALNGFYFFQDEMTTESGTQECHSLMQCFVTHVHNGLLSGGGIGDYMSHSPLNYTVKASYFGRVGYDLGFYVVVIVLLLNLIQGIIIDAFTAVREASENKMTLQRQQCLVCNRSRSVIEAEGMANGVMNSFARHTDTKHNLFNYFFFVKYLKAKDDTDMNGMESFVFEKIKTKDMSWVPRV
;
A
#
# COMPACT_ATOMS: atom_id res chain seq x y z
N MET A 1 -15.61 -17.11 2.66
CA MET A 1 -16.39 -16.13 1.89
C MET A 1 -15.54 -15.51 0.78
N SER A 2 -15.46 -16.22 -0.35
CA SER A 2 -14.94 -15.79 -1.64
C SER A 2 -15.83 -16.52 -2.65
N LEU A 3 -16.29 -15.82 -3.69
CA LEU A 3 -17.27 -16.23 -4.71
C LEU A 3 -18.72 -16.43 -4.26
N LEU A 4 -18.97 -16.74 -2.98
CA LEU A 4 -20.32 -16.60 -2.44
C LEU A 4 -20.76 -15.13 -2.51
N VAL A 5 -19.90 -14.12 -2.32
CA VAL A 5 -20.34 -12.69 -2.27
C VAL A 5 -20.67 -12.08 -3.65
N VAL A 6 -20.21 -12.67 -4.76
CA VAL A 6 -20.62 -12.24 -6.12
C VAL A 6 -21.85 -13.03 -6.58
N ALA A 7 -21.91 -14.33 -6.26
CA ALA A 7 -23.15 -15.10 -6.42
C ALA A 7 -24.24 -14.67 -5.42
N VAL A 8 -23.89 -14.11 -4.26
CA VAL A 8 -24.76 -13.55 -3.21
C VAL A 8 -24.95 -12.06 -3.39
N ARG A 9 -24.26 -11.31 -4.26
CA ARG A 9 -24.78 -10.01 -4.69
C ARG A 9 -25.81 -10.14 -5.81
N ILE A 10 -25.68 -11.20 -6.60
CA ILE A 10 -26.69 -11.60 -7.58
C ILE A 10 -27.86 -12.31 -6.87
N MET A 11 -27.60 -13.17 -5.88
CA MET A 11 -28.62 -13.78 -5.02
C MET A 11 -29.06 -12.92 -3.82
N SER A 12 -28.38 -11.83 -3.40
CA SER A 12 -28.91 -10.93 -2.35
C SER A 12 -29.82 -9.87 -2.92
N LEU A 13 -29.92 -9.73 -4.24
CA LEU A 13 -31.08 -9.07 -4.85
C LEU A 13 -32.28 -10.03 -4.94
N GLU A 14 -32.05 -11.35 -4.88
CA GLU A 14 -33.11 -12.37 -4.80
C GLU A 14 -33.42 -12.82 -3.35
N ALA A 15 -32.54 -12.62 -2.37
CA ALA A 15 -32.72 -13.08 -0.98
C ALA A 15 -32.92 -11.95 0.06
N THR A 16 -32.65 -10.67 -0.28
CA THR A 16 -33.10 -9.54 0.57
C THR A 16 -34.56 -9.17 0.33
N ALA A 17 -35.19 -9.76 -0.70
CA ALA A 17 -36.63 -9.69 -0.89
C ALA A 17 -37.40 -10.75 -0.07
N ASP A 18 -36.77 -11.87 0.30
CA ASP A 18 -37.46 -13.01 0.91
C ASP A 18 -37.17 -13.24 2.41
N VAL A 19 -36.30 -12.46 3.07
CA VAL A 19 -35.97 -12.66 4.52
C VAL A 19 -36.36 -11.47 5.42
N LEU A 20 -36.78 -10.33 4.87
CA LEU A 20 -37.14 -9.14 5.66
C LEU A 20 -38.64 -9.05 6.01
N PHE A 21 -39.42 -10.12 5.87
CA PHE A 21 -40.87 -10.06 6.10
C PHE A 21 -41.53 -11.21 6.89
N ASP A 22 -40.81 -12.15 7.50
CA ASP A 22 -41.47 -13.30 8.16
C ASP A 22 -41.22 -13.54 9.65
N ASP A 23 -40.54 -12.65 10.39
CA ASP A 23 -40.26 -12.89 11.83
C ASP A 23 -40.89 -11.90 12.83
N HIS A 24 -41.81 -11.05 12.37
CA HIS A 24 -42.66 -10.27 13.27
C HIS A 24 -44.11 -10.24 12.80
N LEU A 25 -44.84 -11.29 13.14
CA LEU A 25 -46.10 -11.25 13.91
C LEU A 25 -46.81 -12.59 13.73
N GLY A 26 -46.53 -13.51 14.65
CA GLY A 26 -47.39 -14.67 14.84
C GLY A 26 -48.81 -14.23 15.14
N LEU A 27 -49.78 -14.85 14.47
CA LEU A 27 -51.11 -15.24 14.96
C LEU A 27 -51.83 -15.97 13.80
N SER A 28 -51.67 -17.28 13.75
CA SER A 28 -52.59 -18.18 13.03
C SER A 28 -53.51 -18.84 14.04
N TYR A 29 -54.82 -18.63 13.94
CA TYR A 29 -55.77 -19.70 13.65
C TYR A 29 -57.18 -19.11 13.45
N GLY A 30 -57.83 -19.53 12.37
CA GLY A 30 -59.20 -19.15 12.02
C GLY A 30 -59.53 -19.54 10.58
N SER A 31 -59.76 -20.84 10.36
CA SER A 31 -60.70 -21.34 9.34
C SER A 31 -62.06 -20.65 9.57
N SER A 32 -62.93 -20.34 8.61
CA SER A 32 -63.49 -21.07 7.48
C SER A 32 -64.47 -20.08 6.83
N ASP A 33 -64.45 -19.89 5.52
CA ASP A 33 -65.51 -20.28 4.57
C ASP A 33 -66.53 -19.16 4.25
N ASP A 34 -66.82 -19.12 2.94
CA ASP A 34 -68.04 -18.74 2.22
C ASP A 34 -68.45 -17.29 1.87
N ASP A 35 -68.73 -17.19 0.56
CA ASP A 35 -69.82 -16.51 -0.16
C ASP A 35 -69.78 -15.05 -0.64
N ASP A 36 -69.90 -14.95 -1.98
CA ASP A 36 -70.79 -14.14 -2.84
C ASP A 36 -70.95 -12.61 -2.70
N GLY A 37 -71.06 -11.97 -3.88
CA GLY A 37 -71.85 -10.74 -4.05
C GLY A 37 -71.23 -9.64 -4.93
N ASP A 38 -71.61 -9.61 -6.20
CA ASP A 38 -71.47 -8.48 -7.14
C ASP A 38 -72.59 -7.45 -6.86
N GLU A 39 -72.26 -6.15 -6.74
CA GLU A 39 -73.19 -5.03 -6.99
C GLU A 39 -72.45 -3.69 -7.12
N GLY A 40 -72.75 -2.93 -8.18
CA GLY A 40 -72.17 -1.62 -8.48
C GLY A 40 -73.05 -0.43 -8.06
N ARG A 41 -72.45 0.77 -7.95
CA ARG A 41 -73.08 2.08 -8.30
C ARG A 41 -72.12 3.29 -8.24
N MET A 42 -72.45 4.26 -9.10
CA MET A 42 -71.76 5.51 -9.47
C MET A 42 -71.94 6.69 -8.46
N LEU A 43 -71.00 7.67 -8.51
CA LEU A 43 -71.12 9.17 -8.46
C LEU A 43 -71.91 9.81 -7.27
N LYS A 44 -71.54 10.89 -6.56
CA LYS A 44 -70.67 12.09 -6.73
C LYS A 44 -70.66 12.89 -5.36
N PRO A 45 -70.32 14.21 -5.25
CA PRO A 45 -69.19 14.75 -4.48
C PRO A 45 -69.52 15.65 -3.24
N SER A 46 -68.46 16.15 -2.58
CA SER A 46 -68.33 17.41 -1.80
C SER A 46 -68.04 17.26 -0.31
N GLY A 47 -67.02 17.98 0.15
CA GLY A 47 -66.71 18.17 1.57
C GLY A 47 -65.30 18.71 1.76
N SER A 48 -65.17 20.02 1.97
CA SER A 48 -63.93 20.67 2.39
C SER A 48 -63.47 20.11 3.74
N LEU A 49 -62.20 19.73 3.87
CA LEU A 49 -61.58 19.61 5.19
C LEU A 49 -60.16 20.17 5.15
N LEU A 50 -59.96 21.21 5.97
CA LEU A 50 -58.68 21.67 6.46
C LEU A 50 -57.79 20.47 6.82
N VAL A 51 -56.59 20.41 6.25
CA VAL A 51 -55.59 19.41 6.65
C VAL A 51 -54.79 19.97 7.82
N THR A 52 -55.24 19.64 9.02
CA THR A 52 -54.40 19.58 10.22
C THR A 52 -53.45 18.38 10.10
N ALA A 53 -52.30 18.48 10.76
CA ALA A 53 -51.18 17.53 10.77
C ALA A 53 -51.60 16.05 10.64
N GLY A 54 -51.02 15.36 9.66
CA GLY A 54 -51.40 14.02 9.24
C GLY A 54 -51.40 12.98 10.37
N ASP A 55 -52.57 12.35 10.54
CA ASP A 55 -52.83 11.28 11.50
C ASP A 55 -52.05 10.00 11.09
N PRO A 56 -51.35 9.30 12.02
CA PRO A 56 -50.57 8.09 11.71
C PRO A 56 -51.41 6.93 11.15
N THR A 57 -52.72 6.98 11.36
CA THR A 57 -53.74 6.02 10.93
C THR A 57 -53.93 5.99 9.41
N ASP A 58 -53.87 7.15 8.75
CA ASP A 58 -54.02 7.27 7.28
C ASP A 58 -52.81 6.70 6.52
N LYS A 59 -51.60 6.90 7.05
CA LYS A 59 -50.38 6.30 6.49
C LYS A 59 -50.40 4.78 6.59
N LEU A 60 -50.93 4.23 7.67
CA LEU A 60 -51.05 2.79 7.88
C LEU A 60 -52.13 2.17 6.97
N ALA A 61 -53.28 2.84 6.85
CA ALA A 61 -54.38 2.42 5.98
C ALA A 61 -53.96 2.42 4.50
N MET A 62 -53.20 3.42 4.06
CA MET A 62 -52.66 3.51 2.71
C MET A 62 -51.61 2.41 2.44
N ARG A 63 -50.73 2.13 3.41
CA ARG A 63 -49.73 1.06 3.32
C ARG A 63 -50.37 -0.33 3.21
N ASN A 64 -51.47 -0.56 3.93
CA ASN A 64 -52.22 -1.82 3.89
C ASN A 64 -52.97 -2.03 2.56
N ARG A 65 -53.52 -0.96 1.96
CA ARG A 65 -54.13 -1.02 0.62
C ARG A 65 -53.08 -1.31 -0.47
N ILE A 66 -51.89 -0.71 -0.35
CA ILE A 66 -50.77 -0.92 -1.26
C ILE A 66 -50.22 -2.34 -1.16
N GLN A 67 -50.06 -2.88 0.05
CA GLN A 67 -49.63 -4.27 0.25
C GLN A 67 -50.63 -5.29 -0.33
N ARG A 68 -51.93 -4.99 -0.29
CA ARG A 68 -52.98 -5.81 -0.93
C ARG A 68 -52.90 -5.73 -2.45
N ALA A 69 -52.69 -4.54 -3.02
CA ALA A 69 -52.51 -4.36 -4.46
C ALA A 69 -51.25 -5.06 -4.99
N VAL A 70 -50.14 -5.00 -4.25
CA VAL A 70 -48.88 -5.69 -4.59
C VAL A 70 -49.02 -7.21 -4.50
N ARG A 71 -49.77 -7.74 -3.52
CA ARG A 71 -50.09 -9.17 -3.44
C ARG A 71 -50.94 -9.66 -4.60
N ASN A 72 -51.92 -8.87 -5.03
CA ASN A 72 -52.79 -9.22 -6.17
C ASN A 72 -52.04 -9.13 -7.51
N LEU A 73 -51.12 -8.17 -7.67
CA LEU A 73 -50.23 -8.07 -8.83
C LEU A 73 -49.20 -9.21 -8.88
N SER A 74 -48.67 -9.64 -7.73
CA SER A 74 -47.79 -10.82 -7.62
C SER A 74 -48.52 -12.12 -7.98
N LYS A 75 -49.78 -12.28 -7.55
CA LYS A 75 -50.63 -13.41 -7.96
C LYS A 75 -50.91 -13.43 -9.47
N HIS A 76 -51.18 -12.28 -10.09
CA HIS A 76 -51.32 -12.17 -11.55
C HIS A 76 -50.00 -12.40 -12.31
N SER A 77 -48.86 -12.01 -11.73
CA SER A 77 -47.53 -12.26 -12.31
C SER A 77 -47.12 -13.73 -12.33
N LYS A 78 -47.75 -14.60 -11.52
CA LYS A 78 -47.54 -16.05 -11.57
C LYS A 78 -48.39 -16.74 -12.66
N ALA A 79 -49.45 -16.08 -13.14
CA ALA A 79 -50.35 -16.63 -14.14
C ALA A 79 -49.89 -16.35 -15.59
N ASP A 80 -49.18 -15.24 -15.81
CA ASP A 80 -48.64 -14.88 -17.13
C ASP A 80 -47.11 -14.97 -17.12
N ASN A 81 -46.54 -15.61 -18.14
CA ASN A 81 -45.09 -15.73 -18.39
C ASN A 81 -44.44 -14.37 -18.70
N VAL A 82 -44.40 -13.47 -17.72
CA VAL A 82 -43.71 -12.19 -17.80
C VAL A 82 -42.35 -12.35 -17.13
N THR A 83 -41.29 -12.01 -17.86
CA THR A 83 -39.91 -12.11 -17.39
C THR A 83 -39.69 -11.32 -16.09
N LEU A 84 -38.95 -11.90 -15.15
CA LEU A 84 -38.55 -11.33 -13.85
C LEU A 84 -38.07 -9.87 -13.96
N GLN A 85 -37.39 -9.57 -15.07
CA GLN A 85 -36.87 -8.25 -15.42
C GLN A 85 -37.96 -7.19 -15.61
N THR A 86 -39.13 -7.56 -16.13
CA THR A 86 -40.26 -6.67 -16.39
C THR A 86 -41.08 -6.43 -15.12
N ALA A 87 -41.18 -7.45 -14.25
CA ALA A 87 -41.77 -7.33 -12.92
C ALA A 87 -40.91 -6.44 -12.00
N ILE A 88 -39.58 -6.63 -12.00
CA ILE A 88 -38.63 -5.79 -11.27
C ILE A 88 -38.65 -4.35 -11.80
N LYS A 89 -38.70 -4.13 -13.12
CA LYS A 89 -38.83 -2.77 -13.70
C LYS A 89 -40.11 -2.07 -13.26
N LYS A 90 -41.25 -2.77 -13.20
CA LYS A 90 -42.52 -2.19 -12.73
C LYS A 90 -42.50 -1.90 -11.23
N VAL A 91 -41.96 -2.80 -10.41
CA VAL A 91 -41.82 -2.59 -8.96
C VAL A 91 -40.85 -1.44 -8.65
N VAL A 92 -39.73 -1.34 -9.37
CA VAL A 92 -38.77 -0.23 -9.25
C VAL A 92 -39.38 1.08 -9.74
N ASN A 93 -40.18 1.07 -10.80
CA ASN A 93 -40.90 2.27 -11.28
C ASN A 93 -41.98 2.73 -10.28
N ILE A 94 -42.67 1.81 -9.62
CA ILE A 94 -43.65 2.13 -8.56
C ILE A 94 -42.92 2.64 -7.29
N ASN A 95 -41.77 2.06 -6.94
CA ASN A 95 -40.92 2.55 -5.85
C ASN A 95 -40.28 3.91 -6.18
N ARG A 96 -40.03 4.20 -7.47
CA ARG A 96 -39.63 5.53 -8.00
C ARG A 96 -40.76 6.54 -7.92
N ALA A 97 -41.99 6.15 -8.22
CA ALA A 97 -43.17 7.01 -8.04
C ALA A 97 -43.41 7.34 -6.55
N MET A 98 -43.05 6.43 -5.64
CA MET A 98 -43.03 6.68 -4.19
C MET A 98 -41.82 7.51 -3.72
N LYS A 99 -40.72 7.53 -4.48
CA LYS A 99 -39.49 8.33 -4.21
C LYS A 99 -39.50 9.71 -4.88
N GLN A 100 -40.53 10.05 -5.65
CA GLN A 100 -40.86 11.44 -5.94
C GLN A 100 -41.30 12.10 -4.63
N PHE A 101 -40.31 12.45 -3.82
CA PHE A 101 -40.46 13.43 -2.75
C PHE A 101 -41.10 14.67 -3.37
N ASP A 102 -42.20 15.10 -2.77
CA ASP A 102 -42.99 16.27 -3.11
C ASP A 102 -42.11 17.42 -3.64
N LEU A 103 -42.12 17.66 -4.95
CA LEU A 103 -41.52 18.85 -5.55
C LEU A 103 -42.09 20.15 -4.92
N ARG A 104 -43.33 20.08 -4.40
CA ARG A 104 -43.96 21.15 -3.60
C ARG A 104 -43.33 21.34 -2.22
N SER A 105 -42.83 20.27 -1.59
CA SER A 105 -42.16 20.36 -0.28
C SER A 105 -40.75 20.97 -0.40
N VAL A 106 -40.06 20.72 -1.51
CA VAL A 106 -38.76 21.34 -1.81
C VAL A 106 -38.92 22.81 -2.16
N GLN A 107 -39.95 23.18 -2.92
CA GLN A 107 -40.27 24.59 -3.19
C GLN A 107 -40.71 25.32 -1.91
N GLY A 108 -41.53 24.69 -1.07
CA GLY A 108 -41.92 25.23 0.24
C GLY A 108 -40.72 25.40 1.20
N PHE A 109 -39.84 24.40 1.25
CA PHE A 109 -38.58 24.51 1.98
C PHE A 109 -37.70 25.63 1.42
N ARG A 110 -37.58 25.77 0.10
CA ARG A 110 -36.81 26.85 -0.53
C ARG A 110 -37.34 28.23 -0.13
N THR A 111 -38.65 28.46 -0.19
CA THR A 111 -39.24 29.73 0.23
C THR A 111 -39.07 30.01 1.72
N GLN A 112 -39.15 28.97 2.58
CA GLN A 112 -38.88 29.10 4.01
C GLN A 112 -37.40 29.31 4.31
N TRP A 113 -36.52 28.71 3.51
CA TRP A 113 -35.08 28.82 3.61
C TRP A 113 -34.60 30.21 3.19
N ASP A 114 -35.14 30.74 2.09
CA ASP A 114 -34.87 32.09 1.61
C ASP A 114 -35.31 33.13 2.67
N GLY A 115 -36.51 32.98 3.25
CA GLY A 115 -36.95 33.81 4.37
C GLY A 115 -36.08 33.66 5.64
N ALA A 116 -35.60 32.45 5.95
CA ALA A 116 -34.73 32.20 7.10
C ALA A 116 -33.30 32.74 6.92
N ILE A 117 -32.82 32.85 5.68
CA ILE A 117 -31.55 33.53 5.33
C ILE A 117 -31.69 35.03 5.60
N ASP A 118 -32.79 35.64 5.14
CA ASP A 118 -33.06 37.07 5.29
C ASP A 118 -33.20 37.45 6.77
N ASP A 119 -33.82 36.60 7.59
CA ASP A 119 -34.00 36.80 9.04
C ASP A 119 -32.74 36.49 9.88
N ARG A 120 -31.58 36.18 9.27
CA ARG A 120 -30.33 35.74 9.94
C ARG A 120 -30.45 34.49 10.84
N ASN A 121 -31.62 33.88 10.95
CA ASN A 121 -31.86 32.67 11.74
C ASN A 121 -31.21 31.41 11.12
N ALA A 122 -30.92 31.42 9.81
CA ALA A 122 -30.28 30.30 9.12
C ALA A 122 -28.73 30.26 9.25
N LEU A 123 -28.10 31.19 9.97
CA LEU A 123 -26.63 31.25 10.11
C LEU A 123 -26.02 29.97 10.71
N GLY A 124 -26.71 29.34 11.67
CA GLY A 124 -26.29 28.07 12.27
C GLY A 124 -26.34 26.90 11.26
N PRO A 125 -27.51 26.62 10.66
CA PRO A 125 -27.65 25.62 9.60
C PRO A 125 -26.71 25.83 8.39
N ILE A 126 -26.55 27.06 7.91
CA ILE A 126 -25.65 27.40 6.80
C ILE A 126 -24.21 27.04 7.16
N ARG A 127 -23.77 27.39 8.38
CA ARG A 127 -22.42 27.07 8.85
C ARG A 127 -22.20 25.56 8.97
N PHE A 128 -23.22 24.81 9.41
CA PHE A 128 -23.19 23.35 9.46
C PHE A 128 -23.07 22.72 8.06
N PHE A 129 -23.88 23.15 7.09
CA PHE A 129 -23.82 22.62 5.73
C PHE A 129 -22.53 23.05 5.00
N HIS A 130 -22.05 24.27 5.18
CA HIS A 130 -20.76 24.69 4.64
C HIS A 130 -19.60 23.86 5.17
N ALA A 131 -19.65 23.42 6.43
CA ALA A 131 -18.62 22.54 6.99
C ALA A 131 -18.66 21.11 6.39
N GLN A 132 -19.81 20.68 5.87
CA GLN A 132 -20.00 19.37 5.27
C GLN A 132 -19.90 19.37 3.74
N LEU A 133 -19.98 20.52 3.09
CA LEU A 133 -19.88 20.65 1.64
C LEU A 133 -18.43 20.90 1.22
N ILE A 134 -18.03 20.21 0.16
CA ILE A 134 -16.77 20.42 -0.54
C ILE A 134 -17.10 20.99 -1.91
N SER A 135 -16.35 22.00 -2.35
CA SER A 135 -16.39 22.54 -3.71
C SER A 135 -15.18 22.09 -4.53
N ILE A 136 -15.43 21.88 -5.81
CA ILE A 136 -14.40 21.68 -6.85
C ILE A 136 -14.75 22.50 -8.08
N GLU A 137 -13.75 22.90 -8.84
CA GLU A 137 -13.92 23.56 -10.13
C GLU A 137 -13.71 22.56 -11.26
N LEU A 138 -14.63 22.53 -12.23
CA LEU A 138 -14.64 21.60 -13.35
C LEU A 138 -14.68 22.40 -14.65
N VAL A 139 -14.02 21.93 -15.71
CA VAL A 139 -14.17 22.51 -17.04
C VAL A 139 -15.17 21.70 -17.83
N VAL A 140 -16.32 22.32 -18.12
CA VAL A 140 -17.38 21.73 -18.94
C VAL A 140 -17.53 22.58 -20.18
N HIS A 141 -17.32 21.98 -21.36
CA HIS A 141 -17.36 22.66 -22.66
C HIS A 141 -16.49 23.94 -22.75
N GLY A 142 -15.32 23.94 -22.10
CA GLY A 142 -14.38 25.07 -22.11
C GLY A 142 -14.69 26.17 -21.09
N SER A 143 -15.77 26.05 -20.32
CA SER A 143 -16.12 26.99 -19.24
C SER A 143 -15.88 26.37 -17.85
N PRO A 144 -15.24 27.10 -16.91
CA PRO A 144 -15.12 26.64 -15.54
C PRO A 144 -16.46 26.76 -14.81
N THR A 145 -16.89 25.66 -14.17
CA THR A 145 -18.11 25.57 -13.35
C THR A 145 -17.76 24.97 -11.99
N THR A 146 -18.28 25.55 -10.92
CA THR A 146 -18.10 25.01 -9.55
C THR A 146 -19.17 23.99 -9.20
N LEU A 147 -18.76 22.81 -8.75
CA LEU A 147 -19.64 21.75 -8.27
C LEU A 147 -19.47 21.55 -6.77
N TYR A 148 -20.59 21.42 -6.06
CA TYR A 148 -20.63 21.14 -4.63
C TYR A 148 -21.08 19.70 -4.37
N PHE A 149 -20.38 19.00 -3.48
CA PHE A 149 -20.75 17.66 -3.03
C PHE A 149 -20.50 17.47 -1.54
N VAL A 150 -21.11 16.44 -0.95
CA VAL A 150 -21.00 16.18 0.49
C VAL A 150 -19.68 15.49 0.81
N LYS A 151 -18.97 16.02 1.80
CA LYS A 151 -17.72 15.46 2.34
C LYS A 151 -17.94 14.03 2.82
N PRO A 152 -17.19 13.05 2.29
CA PRO A 152 -17.26 11.67 2.78
C PRO A 152 -16.88 11.58 4.26
N ALA A 153 -17.62 10.80 5.04
CA ALA A 153 -17.35 10.64 6.47
C ALA A 153 -15.97 10.01 6.79
N ASP A 154 -15.37 9.29 5.84
CA ASP A 154 -14.02 8.73 5.97
C ASP A 154 -12.90 9.72 5.62
N ALA A 155 -13.21 10.91 5.11
CA ALA A 155 -12.23 11.97 4.90
C ALA A 155 -11.55 12.41 6.21
N MET A 156 -12.19 12.17 7.37
CA MET A 156 -11.60 12.43 8.69
C MET A 156 -10.36 11.57 8.97
N TYR A 157 -10.23 10.40 8.33
CA TYR A 157 -9.10 9.47 8.54
C TYR A 157 -7.98 9.65 7.51
N PHE A 158 -8.08 10.66 6.66
CA PHE A 158 -7.11 10.95 5.64
C PHE A 158 -5.95 11.78 6.23
N ASP A 159 -5.09 11.08 6.95
CA ASP A 159 -3.93 11.63 7.65
C ASP A 159 -2.87 12.16 6.68
N GLU A 160 -1.95 13.00 7.18
CA GLU A 160 -0.86 13.60 6.40
C GLU A 160 0.04 12.55 5.71
N LEU A 161 0.18 11.36 6.30
CA LEU A 161 0.94 10.27 5.70
C LEU A 161 0.31 9.75 4.40
N LEU A 162 -1.03 9.57 4.39
CA LEU A 162 -1.76 9.15 3.19
C LEU A 162 -1.82 10.27 2.14
N GLN A 163 -1.87 11.53 2.59
CA GLN A 163 -1.76 12.70 1.72
C GLN A 163 -0.40 12.73 1.01
N ASN A 164 0.68 12.55 1.77
CA ASN A 164 2.04 12.51 1.24
C ASN A 164 2.25 11.32 0.31
N GLU A 165 1.68 10.15 0.60
CA GLU A 165 1.74 8.99 -0.31
C GLU A 165 1.07 9.29 -1.66
N LEU A 166 -0.08 9.96 -1.66
CA LEU A 166 -0.75 10.40 -2.90
C LEU A 166 0.10 11.43 -3.66
N LEU A 167 0.70 12.38 -2.94
CA LEU A 167 1.59 13.40 -3.53
C LEU A 167 2.93 12.80 -4.01
N ASP A 168 3.40 11.71 -3.41
CA ASP A 168 4.59 10.95 -3.81
C ASP A 168 4.35 10.12 -5.06
N ALA A 169 3.14 9.60 -5.24
CA ALA A 169 2.74 8.96 -6.49
C ALA A 169 2.54 9.96 -7.65
N MET A 170 2.45 11.26 -7.35
CA MET A 170 2.22 12.30 -8.34
C MET A 170 3.51 12.81 -8.96
N ASP A 171 3.52 12.78 -10.29
CA ASP A 171 4.56 13.39 -11.11
C ASP A 171 4.28 14.90 -11.24
N ILE A 172 4.78 15.65 -10.26
CA ILE A 172 4.50 17.08 -10.12
C ILE A 172 5.17 17.83 -11.28
N GLY A 173 4.37 18.57 -12.07
CA GLY A 173 4.86 19.39 -13.17
C GLY A 173 4.71 18.74 -14.56
N SER A 174 4.28 17.47 -14.65
CA SER A 174 3.93 16.86 -15.94
C SER A 174 2.45 17.03 -16.27
N ASP A 175 2.13 16.99 -17.57
CA ASP A 175 0.74 17.09 -18.07
C ASP A 175 -0.16 15.96 -17.56
N LYS A 176 0.43 14.87 -17.06
CA LYS A 176 -0.28 13.69 -16.55
C LYS A 176 -0.43 13.68 -15.03
N ALA A 177 -0.04 14.74 -14.31
CA ALA A 177 -0.08 14.80 -12.86
C ALA A 177 -1.44 14.36 -12.26
N MET A 178 -2.58 14.75 -12.84
CA MET A 178 -3.90 14.38 -12.28
C MET A 178 -4.36 12.96 -12.62
N GLU A 179 -3.68 12.23 -13.52
CA GLU A 179 -3.96 10.81 -13.75
C GLU A 179 -3.76 9.98 -12.48
N VAL A 180 -2.99 10.51 -11.52
CA VAL A 180 -2.78 9.94 -10.19
C VAL A 180 -4.09 9.68 -9.46
N LEU A 181 -5.13 10.47 -9.67
CA LEU A 181 -6.45 10.23 -9.05
C LEU A 181 -7.11 8.91 -9.52
N LEU A 182 -6.69 8.38 -10.68
CA LEU A 182 -7.14 7.10 -11.22
C LEU A 182 -6.10 5.99 -11.10
N SER A 183 -4.92 6.30 -10.58
CA SER A 183 -3.83 5.36 -10.36
C SER A 183 -4.20 4.26 -9.37
N GLU A 184 -3.38 3.21 -9.33
CA GLU A 184 -3.53 2.13 -8.37
C GLU A 184 -3.28 2.59 -6.93
N THR A 185 -2.44 3.61 -6.72
CA THR A 185 -2.16 4.17 -5.38
C THR A 185 -3.40 4.87 -4.83
N ALA A 186 -4.09 5.69 -5.64
CA ALA A 186 -5.34 6.33 -5.22
C ALA A 186 -6.43 5.31 -4.86
N LYS A 187 -6.55 4.21 -5.63
CA LYS A 187 -7.47 3.11 -5.31
C LYS A 187 -7.08 2.40 -4.01
N SER A 188 -5.78 2.17 -3.80
CA SER A 188 -5.23 1.58 -2.58
C SER A 188 -5.55 2.42 -1.35
N ILE A 189 -5.35 3.74 -1.42
CA ILE A 189 -5.68 4.70 -0.35
C ILE A 189 -7.20 4.70 -0.08
N GLU A 190 -8.04 4.65 -1.13
CA GLU A 190 -9.49 4.57 -0.97
C GLU A 190 -9.92 3.31 -0.17
N GLU A 191 -9.27 2.17 -0.44
CA GLU A 191 -9.50 0.92 0.27
C GLU A 191 -8.99 0.98 1.71
N GLU A 192 -7.82 1.58 1.94
CA GLU A 192 -7.28 1.78 3.29
C GLU A 192 -8.19 2.64 4.15
N LEU A 193 -8.73 3.74 3.61
CA LEU A 193 -9.67 4.61 4.32
C LEU A 193 -10.95 3.86 4.75
N LYS A 194 -11.48 2.98 3.89
CA LYS A 194 -12.64 2.13 4.21
C LYS A 194 -12.32 1.17 5.35
N VAL A 195 -11.12 0.59 5.33
CA VAL A 195 -10.64 -0.34 6.37
C VAL A 195 -10.44 0.39 7.70
N ILE A 196 -9.79 1.56 7.69
CA ILE A 196 -9.58 2.37 8.90
C ILE A 196 -10.92 2.78 9.53
N LYS A 197 -11.90 3.20 8.72
CA LYS A 197 -13.25 3.53 9.18
C LYS A 197 -13.91 2.35 9.92
N HIS A 198 -13.73 1.13 9.41
CA HIS A 198 -14.29 -0.06 10.04
C HIS A 198 -13.52 -0.46 11.30
N LEU A 199 -12.19 -0.50 11.24
CA LEU A 199 -11.32 -0.88 12.35
C LEU A 199 -11.47 0.06 13.55
N ARG A 200 -11.60 1.37 13.33
CA ARG A 200 -11.81 2.35 14.39
C ARG A 200 -13.15 2.23 15.13
N ARG A 201 -14.09 1.42 14.64
CA ARG A 201 -15.29 1.07 15.44
C ARG A 201 -14.95 0.20 16.65
N HIS A 202 -13.84 -0.54 16.59
CA HIS A 202 -13.38 -1.33 17.72
C HIS A 202 -12.53 -0.48 18.67
N ALA A 203 -12.95 -0.39 19.93
CA ALA A 203 -12.32 0.45 20.95
C ALA A 203 -10.83 0.13 21.16
N VAL A 204 -10.46 -1.15 21.17
CA VAL A 204 -9.06 -1.59 21.34
C VAL A 204 -8.18 -1.09 20.19
N TYR A 205 -8.60 -1.29 18.94
CA TYR A 205 -7.84 -0.80 17.78
C TYR A 205 -7.78 0.73 17.76
N ALA A 206 -8.88 1.42 18.06
CA ALA A 206 -8.91 2.88 18.12
C ALA A 206 -7.94 3.43 19.18
N PHE A 207 -7.85 2.78 20.33
CA PHE A 207 -6.89 3.12 21.38
C PHE A 207 -5.44 2.87 20.90
N LEU A 208 -5.11 1.68 20.41
CA LEU A 208 -3.76 1.37 19.93
C LEU A 208 -3.35 2.25 18.74
N ALA A 209 -4.27 2.57 17.83
CA ALA A 209 -4.00 3.43 16.68
C ALA A 209 -3.58 4.85 17.08
N ARG A 210 -4.06 5.35 18.22
CA ARG A 210 -3.66 6.64 18.77
C ARG A 210 -2.29 6.58 19.45
N TRP A 211 -1.98 5.47 20.13
CA TRP A 211 -0.78 5.31 20.94
C TRP A 211 0.40 4.64 20.23
N GLN A 212 0.20 4.03 19.05
CA GLN A 212 1.22 3.21 18.38
C GLN A 212 2.55 3.94 18.13
N THR A 213 2.51 5.21 17.74
CA THR A 213 3.70 6.02 17.48
C THR A 213 4.48 6.30 18.76
N ASP A 214 3.77 6.58 19.84
CA ASP A 214 4.37 6.85 21.15
C ASP A 214 4.89 5.57 21.78
N LEU A 215 4.17 4.46 21.64
CA LEU A 215 4.61 3.14 22.09
C LEU A 215 5.88 2.71 21.36
N ARG A 216 5.97 2.91 20.04
CA ARG A 216 7.18 2.62 19.27
C ARG A 216 8.37 3.46 19.74
N LYS A 217 8.18 4.76 19.97
CA LYS A 217 9.24 5.65 20.52
C LYS A 217 9.70 5.21 21.92
N ARG A 218 8.76 4.85 22.80
CA ARG A 218 9.07 4.34 24.15
C ARG A 218 9.80 3.00 24.09
N LEU A 219 9.41 2.11 23.18
CA LEU A 219 10.07 0.83 22.97
C LEU A 219 11.52 1.02 22.49
N LEU A 220 11.77 1.97 21.58
CA LEU A 220 13.11 2.35 21.17
C LEU A 220 13.92 2.93 22.35
N SER A 221 13.33 3.81 23.15
CA SER A 221 13.99 4.35 24.35
C SER A 221 14.33 3.26 25.37
N LEU A 222 13.44 2.28 25.55
CA LEU A 222 13.70 1.11 26.39
C LEU A 222 14.85 0.27 25.83
N CYS A 223 14.90 0.08 24.51
CA CYS A 223 16.00 -0.62 23.85
C CYS A 223 17.34 0.10 24.04
N PHE A 224 17.39 1.43 23.92
CA PHE A 224 18.58 2.22 24.27
C PHE A 224 18.99 2.02 25.72
N TYR A 225 18.03 2.04 26.65
CA TYR A 225 18.31 1.82 28.06
C TYR A 225 18.86 0.41 28.34
N ILE A 226 18.25 -0.63 27.75
CA ILE A 226 18.75 -2.01 27.81
C ILE A 226 20.20 -2.07 27.33
N ASN A 227 20.52 -1.50 26.16
CA ASN A 227 21.87 -1.50 25.62
C ASN A 227 22.86 -0.70 26.47
N PHE A 228 22.43 0.42 27.06
CA PHE A 228 23.23 1.18 28.01
C PHE A 228 23.55 0.37 29.27
N VAL A 229 22.56 -0.34 29.83
CA VAL A 229 22.76 -1.23 30.97
C VAL A 229 23.70 -2.39 30.60
N MET A 230 23.59 -2.94 29.39
CA MET A 230 24.51 -3.96 28.89
C MET A 230 25.96 -3.45 28.82
N LEU A 231 26.18 -2.21 28.36
CA LEU A 231 27.51 -1.60 28.33
C LEU A 231 28.16 -1.49 29.72
N LEU A 232 27.36 -1.31 30.78
CA LEU A 232 27.86 -1.16 32.15
C LEU A 232 28.05 -2.50 32.89
N LEU A 233 27.19 -3.49 32.59
CA LEU A 233 27.12 -4.72 33.37
C LEU A 233 27.84 -5.91 32.72
N LEU A 234 27.83 -6.01 31.39
CA LEU A 234 28.28 -7.22 30.70
C LEU A 234 29.80 -7.38 30.81
N ARG A 235 30.24 -8.48 31.41
CA ARG A 235 31.65 -8.88 31.48
C ARG A 235 31.83 -10.20 30.74
N TRP A 236 32.91 -10.31 29.97
CA TRP A 236 33.25 -11.54 29.24
C TRP A 236 33.46 -12.74 30.18
N ASP A 237 34.07 -12.49 31.34
CA ASP A 237 34.59 -13.51 32.25
C ASP A 237 33.54 -14.10 33.22
N GLN A 238 32.34 -13.52 33.30
CA GLN A 238 31.32 -13.95 34.26
C GLN A 238 29.97 -14.15 33.53
N PRO A 239 29.53 -15.39 33.28
CA PRO A 239 28.21 -15.68 32.72
C PRO A 239 27.13 -15.51 33.79
N GLY A 240 27.02 -14.31 34.35
CA GLY A 240 25.98 -13.93 35.29
C GLY A 240 24.66 -13.69 34.57
N SER A 241 23.58 -14.29 35.07
CA SER A 241 22.23 -13.94 34.65
C SER A 241 21.80 -12.67 35.38
N TYR A 242 21.73 -11.54 34.67
CA TYR A 242 21.25 -10.29 35.24
C TYR A 242 19.72 -10.26 35.25
N LEU A 243 19.11 -10.53 36.41
CA LEU A 243 17.65 -10.51 36.59
C LEU A 243 17.02 -9.20 36.08
N PHE A 244 17.68 -8.07 36.35
CA PHE A 244 17.23 -6.76 35.89
C PHE A 244 17.09 -6.68 34.36
N LEU A 245 18.05 -7.25 33.63
CA LEU A 245 18.05 -7.25 32.17
C LEU A 245 16.96 -8.18 31.60
N GLN A 246 16.67 -9.29 32.28
CA GLN A 246 15.56 -10.18 31.91
C GLN A 246 14.20 -9.50 32.08
N VAL A 247 14.00 -8.75 33.17
CA VAL A 247 12.76 -7.99 33.40
C VAL A 247 12.58 -6.94 32.30
N LEU A 248 13.62 -6.16 31.99
CA LEU A 248 13.58 -5.19 30.90
C LEU A 248 13.32 -5.83 29.55
N GLY A 249 13.97 -6.96 29.27
CA GLY A 249 13.76 -7.75 28.06
C GLY A 249 12.33 -8.29 27.92
N ALA A 250 11.71 -8.73 29.02
CA ALA A 250 10.33 -9.19 29.04
C ALA A 250 9.34 -8.04 28.77
N VAL A 251 9.59 -6.87 29.36
CA VAL A 251 8.82 -5.64 29.09
C VAL A 251 8.94 -5.24 27.61
N TYR A 252 10.16 -5.29 27.07
CA TYR A 252 10.41 -5.03 25.66
C TYR A 252 9.66 -6.01 24.75
N LEU A 253 9.75 -7.31 25.01
CA LEU A 253 9.06 -8.34 24.23
C LEU A 253 7.54 -8.11 24.25
N ALA A 254 6.96 -7.87 25.43
CA ALA A 254 5.53 -7.59 25.56
C ALA A 254 5.11 -6.36 24.73
N GLY A 255 5.85 -5.25 24.81
CA GLY A 255 5.58 -4.05 24.01
C GLY A 255 5.72 -4.31 22.50
N SER A 256 6.72 -5.09 22.09
CA SER A 256 6.93 -5.45 20.69
C SER A 256 5.79 -6.33 20.14
N LEU A 257 5.28 -7.29 20.93
CA LEU A 257 4.19 -8.18 20.54
C LEU A 257 2.86 -7.42 20.41
N VAL A 258 2.62 -6.42 21.26
CA VAL A 258 1.46 -5.53 21.15
C VAL A 258 1.50 -4.75 19.83
N LEU A 259 2.67 -4.19 19.47
CA LEU A 259 2.84 -3.50 18.18
C LEU A 259 2.73 -4.47 17.00
N LEU A 260 3.33 -5.66 17.10
CA LEU A 260 3.21 -6.70 16.07
C LEU A 260 1.73 -7.05 15.82
N GLY A 261 0.96 -7.29 16.88
CA GLY A 261 -0.48 -7.56 16.79
C GLY A 261 -1.26 -6.42 16.13
N PHE A 262 -0.93 -5.16 16.44
CA PHE A 262 -1.52 -3.99 15.80
C PHE A 262 -1.24 -3.95 14.30
N TYR A 263 0.04 -4.06 13.88
CA TYR A 263 0.41 -4.00 12.47
C TYR A 263 -0.12 -5.21 11.68
N VAL A 264 -0.11 -6.40 12.27
CA VAL A 264 -0.73 -7.59 11.66
C VAL A 264 -2.21 -7.37 11.46
N THR A 265 -2.94 -6.84 12.46
CA THR A 265 -4.38 -6.57 12.35
C THR A 265 -4.65 -5.52 11.28
N LYS A 266 -3.91 -4.42 11.26
CA LYS A 266 -4.03 -3.36 10.24
C LYS A 266 -3.81 -3.95 8.84
N GLN A 267 -2.67 -4.60 8.63
CA GLN A 267 -2.24 -5.10 7.33
C GLN A 267 -3.12 -6.25 6.83
N PHE A 268 -3.55 -7.14 7.72
CA PHE A 268 -4.44 -8.25 7.40
C PHE A 268 -5.78 -7.74 6.87
N ASN A 269 -6.42 -6.80 7.57
CA ASN A 269 -7.71 -6.24 7.15
C ASN A 269 -7.58 -5.45 5.84
N PHE A 270 -6.48 -4.71 5.69
CA PHE A 270 -6.19 -3.99 4.45
C PHE A 270 -6.02 -4.95 3.27
N ASN A 271 -5.13 -5.95 3.39
CA ASN A 271 -4.89 -6.94 2.34
C ASN A 271 -6.12 -7.80 2.07
N TYR A 272 -6.93 -8.09 3.08
CA TYR A 272 -8.20 -8.79 2.91
C TYR A 272 -9.14 -8.01 1.98
N CYS A 273 -9.34 -6.71 2.23
CA CYS A 273 -10.12 -5.82 1.37
C CYS A 273 -9.48 -5.65 -0.02
N LYS A 274 -8.16 -5.51 -0.08
CA LYS A 274 -7.42 -5.41 -1.34
C LYS A 274 -7.60 -6.63 -2.23
N GLN A 275 -7.63 -7.82 -1.64
CA GLN A 275 -7.81 -9.08 -2.36
C GLN A 275 -9.27 -9.39 -2.69
N GLN A 276 -10.25 -8.61 -2.20
CA GLN A 276 -11.65 -8.78 -2.61
C GLN A 276 -11.82 -8.46 -4.09
N LEU A 277 -12.56 -9.33 -4.78
CA LEU A 277 -12.81 -9.19 -6.20
C LEU A 277 -13.80 -8.03 -6.42
N SER A 278 -13.40 -7.03 -7.20
CA SER A 278 -14.29 -6.01 -7.76
C SER A 278 -14.19 -6.02 -9.28
N LEU A 279 -15.25 -5.62 -9.98
CA LEU A 279 -15.26 -5.54 -11.44
C LEU A 279 -14.13 -4.62 -11.97
N THR A 280 -13.77 -3.60 -11.20
CA THR A 280 -12.71 -2.64 -11.52
C THR A 280 -11.28 -3.17 -11.39
N LYS A 281 -11.09 -4.32 -10.74
CA LYS A 281 -9.78 -4.99 -10.55
C LYS A 281 -9.54 -6.11 -11.57
N LEU A 282 -10.52 -6.43 -12.41
CA LEU A 282 -10.39 -7.49 -13.40
C LEU A 282 -9.68 -6.95 -14.64
N HIS A 283 -8.69 -7.72 -15.10
CA HIS A 283 -7.96 -7.45 -16.32
C HIS A 283 -8.34 -8.49 -17.38
N PHE A 284 -9.03 -8.05 -18.42
CA PHE A 284 -9.28 -8.89 -19.59
C PHE A 284 -8.00 -9.01 -20.41
N ARG A 285 -7.51 -10.24 -20.61
CA ARG A 285 -6.26 -10.52 -21.32
C ARG A 285 -6.43 -11.73 -22.22
N SER A 286 -5.62 -11.80 -23.28
CA SER A 286 -5.56 -12.98 -24.15
C SER A 286 -4.90 -14.17 -23.42
N PRO A 287 -5.17 -15.42 -23.84
CA PRO A 287 -4.59 -16.61 -23.22
C PRO A 287 -3.05 -16.62 -23.22
N LYS A 288 -2.45 -16.15 -24.32
CA LYS A 288 -0.98 -16.05 -24.46
C LYS A 288 -0.38 -15.12 -23.42
N ALA A 289 -0.95 -13.91 -23.28
CA ALA A 289 -0.47 -12.92 -22.31
C ALA A 289 -0.61 -13.38 -20.83
N ILE A 290 -1.57 -14.26 -20.54
CA ILE A 290 -1.69 -14.89 -19.21
C ILE A 290 -0.56 -15.90 -18.99
N ASN A 291 -0.29 -16.74 -19.99
CA ASN A 291 0.76 -17.76 -19.89
C ASN A 291 2.16 -17.13 -19.80
N ASP A 292 2.42 -16.09 -20.59
CA ASP A 292 3.69 -15.36 -20.58
C ASP A 292 3.97 -14.77 -19.19
N ARG A 293 2.96 -14.13 -18.57
CA ARG A 293 3.08 -13.59 -17.21
C ARG A 293 3.30 -14.67 -16.14
N VAL A 294 2.68 -15.85 -16.31
CA VAL A 294 2.92 -16.98 -15.41
C VAL A 294 4.36 -17.46 -15.56
N TRP A 295 4.88 -17.51 -16.78
CA TRP A 295 6.27 -17.88 -17.05
C TRP A 295 7.26 -16.85 -16.49
N ASP A 296 7.01 -15.55 -16.70
CA ASP A 296 7.81 -14.45 -16.16
C ASP A 296 7.93 -14.55 -14.63
N ALA A 297 6.84 -14.90 -13.93
CA ALA A 297 6.85 -15.09 -12.48
C ALA A 297 7.81 -16.20 -12.01
N TRP A 298 8.04 -17.23 -12.85
CA TRP A 298 8.93 -18.36 -12.53
C TRP A 298 10.39 -18.14 -12.92
N GLN A 299 10.70 -17.15 -13.75
CA GLN A 299 12.09 -16.87 -14.17
C GLN A 299 12.99 -16.55 -12.96
N GLY A 300 12.50 -15.76 -12.00
CA GLY A 300 13.27 -15.39 -10.80
C GLY A 300 13.72 -16.59 -9.96
N PRO A 301 12.81 -17.48 -9.52
CA PRO A 301 13.19 -18.71 -8.81
C PRO A 301 14.12 -19.63 -9.60
N ILE A 302 13.93 -19.73 -10.92
CA ILE A 302 14.78 -20.58 -11.78
C ILE A 302 16.21 -20.04 -11.79
N GLN A 303 16.39 -18.74 -12.01
CA GLN A 303 17.70 -18.09 -11.94
C GLN A 303 18.34 -18.23 -10.55
N CYS A 304 17.54 -18.07 -9.49
CA CYS A 304 17.99 -18.27 -8.12
C CYS A 304 18.48 -19.71 -7.88
N PHE A 305 17.75 -20.70 -8.40
CA PHE A 305 18.13 -22.10 -8.35
C PHE A 305 19.42 -22.39 -9.11
N GLU A 306 19.59 -21.85 -10.32
CA GLU A 306 20.83 -22.03 -11.08
C GLU A 306 22.04 -21.46 -10.31
N ILE A 307 21.94 -20.22 -9.81
CA ILE A 307 23.03 -19.59 -9.04
C ILE A 307 23.34 -20.40 -7.78
N ILE A 308 22.31 -20.84 -7.06
CA ILE A 308 22.47 -21.63 -5.84
C ILE A 308 23.08 -23.01 -6.14
N ALA A 309 22.65 -23.66 -7.22
CA ALA A 309 23.19 -24.95 -7.63
C ALA A 309 24.69 -24.83 -7.93
N TRP A 310 25.13 -23.81 -8.67
CA TRP A 310 26.56 -23.60 -8.94
C TRP A 310 27.37 -23.30 -7.68
N THR A 311 26.87 -22.38 -6.84
CA THR A 311 27.59 -21.91 -5.65
C THR A 311 27.66 -22.96 -4.54
N VAL A 312 26.54 -23.61 -4.21
CA VAL A 312 26.50 -24.66 -3.18
C VAL A 312 27.30 -25.88 -3.62
N SER A 313 27.20 -26.29 -4.90
CA SER A 313 27.99 -27.42 -5.40
C SER A 313 29.49 -27.17 -5.27
N LEU A 314 29.95 -25.95 -5.59
CA LEU A 314 31.34 -25.56 -5.42
C LEU A 314 31.76 -25.55 -3.94
N VAL A 315 30.97 -24.92 -3.07
CA VAL A 315 31.29 -24.81 -1.63
C VAL A 315 31.35 -26.19 -0.97
N VAL A 316 30.39 -27.05 -1.26
CA VAL A 316 30.36 -28.43 -0.75
C VAL A 316 31.48 -29.28 -1.35
N TYR A 317 31.85 -29.06 -2.61
CA TYR A 317 32.99 -29.74 -3.23
C TYR A 317 34.33 -29.35 -2.56
N VAL A 318 34.52 -28.07 -2.26
CA VAL A 318 35.79 -27.57 -1.67
C VAL A 318 35.88 -27.86 -0.18
N ASN A 319 34.81 -27.63 0.59
CA ASN A 319 34.84 -27.69 2.05
C ASN A 319 34.22 -28.97 2.62
N GLY A 320 33.72 -29.88 1.79
CA GLY A 320 32.96 -31.05 2.22
C GLY A 320 31.57 -30.68 2.76
N TRP A 321 30.80 -31.70 3.15
CA TRP A 321 29.40 -31.54 3.61
C TRP A 321 29.30 -31.09 5.07
N ASP A 322 30.26 -31.48 5.91
CA ASP A 322 30.13 -31.39 7.37
C ASP A 322 30.74 -30.12 7.97
N THR A 323 31.37 -29.27 7.15
CA THR A 323 31.93 -28.01 7.64
C THR A 323 30.82 -27.01 7.94
N TYR A 324 31.00 -26.23 9.01
CA TYR A 324 30.06 -25.17 9.41
C TYR A 324 29.74 -24.22 8.25
N GLY A 325 30.74 -23.89 7.43
CA GLY A 325 30.57 -23.05 6.23
C GLY A 325 29.63 -23.66 5.18
N SER A 326 29.76 -24.95 4.90
CA SER A 326 28.88 -25.65 3.95
C SER A 326 27.45 -25.77 4.48
N VAL A 327 27.28 -26.14 5.76
CA VAL A 327 25.95 -26.27 6.38
C VAL A 327 25.21 -24.93 6.41
N THR A 328 25.91 -23.86 6.80
CA THR A 328 25.34 -22.50 6.82
C THR A 328 24.99 -22.02 5.41
N CYS A 329 25.88 -22.23 4.42
CA CYS A 329 25.60 -21.91 3.02
C CYS A 329 24.36 -22.66 2.51
N CYS A 330 24.26 -23.97 2.73
CA CYS A 330 23.12 -24.79 2.32
C CYS A 330 21.80 -24.33 2.97
N SER A 331 21.81 -23.98 4.26
CA SER A 331 20.61 -23.50 4.96
C SER A 331 20.13 -22.14 4.44
N VAL A 332 21.06 -21.20 4.21
CA VAL A 332 20.75 -19.88 3.62
C VAL A 332 20.23 -20.02 2.19
N ALA A 333 20.88 -20.88 1.39
CA ALA A 333 20.46 -21.20 0.03
C ALA A 333 19.06 -21.82 -0.01
N ALA A 334 18.78 -22.79 0.86
CA ALA A 334 17.46 -23.40 0.98
C ALA A 334 16.40 -22.36 1.36
N ALA A 335 16.69 -21.48 2.33
CA ALA A 335 15.78 -20.40 2.70
C ALA A 335 15.52 -19.42 1.53
N ALA A 336 16.57 -19.04 0.78
CA ALA A 336 16.44 -18.16 -0.38
C ALA A 336 15.58 -18.78 -1.50
N LEU A 337 15.74 -20.08 -1.77
CA LEU A 337 14.90 -20.82 -2.72
C LEU A 337 13.44 -20.86 -2.27
N VAL A 338 13.19 -21.17 -1.01
CA VAL A 338 11.82 -21.20 -0.46
C VAL A 338 11.17 -19.82 -0.56
N LEU A 339 11.88 -18.74 -0.21
CA LEU A 339 11.34 -17.38 -0.30
C LEU A 339 11.07 -16.95 -1.75
N SER A 340 11.98 -17.27 -2.68
CA SER A 340 11.80 -16.95 -4.10
C SER A 340 10.61 -17.71 -4.71
N THR A 341 10.46 -18.99 -4.40
CA THR A 341 9.34 -19.82 -4.87
C THR A 341 8.01 -19.36 -4.29
N LEU A 342 7.95 -19.00 -3.01
CA LEU A 342 6.74 -18.41 -2.41
C LEU A 342 6.35 -17.10 -3.12
N ARG A 343 7.32 -16.25 -3.45
CA ARG A 343 7.07 -15.01 -4.21
C ARG A 343 6.47 -15.28 -5.59
N ALA A 344 7.02 -16.25 -6.32
CA ALA A 344 6.50 -16.65 -7.63
C ALA A 344 5.09 -17.23 -7.54
N VAL A 345 4.83 -18.10 -6.56
CA VAL A 345 3.48 -18.65 -6.32
C VAL A 345 2.46 -17.54 -6.05
N ARG A 346 2.85 -16.49 -5.31
CA ARG A 346 1.99 -15.33 -5.06
C ARG A 346 1.71 -14.53 -6.33
N GLU A 347 2.69 -14.32 -7.18
CA GLU A 347 2.49 -13.62 -8.46
C GLU A 347 1.56 -14.41 -9.40
N VAL A 348 1.76 -15.72 -9.51
CA VAL A 348 0.86 -16.61 -10.26
C VAL A 348 -0.55 -16.62 -9.66
N ALA A 349 -0.68 -16.63 -8.33
CA ALA A 349 -1.97 -16.56 -7.66
C ALA A 349 -2.71 -15.25 -8.00
N SER A 350 -2.00 -14.12 -8.00
CA SER A 350 -2.52 -12.81 -8.39
C SER A 350 -3.00 -12.78 -9.84
N VAL A 351 -2.15 -13.19 -10.79
CA VAL A 351 -2.51 -13.27 -12.22
C VAL A 351 -3.77 -14.11 -12.38
N SER A 352 -3.78 -15.31 -11.83
CA SER A 352 -4.92 -16.24 -11.97
C SER A 352 -6.22 -15.77 -11.32
N ARG A 353 -6.18 -14.78 -10.41
CA ARG A 353 -7.35 -14.23 -9.71
C ARG A 353 -7.91 -12.99 -10.39
N PHE A 354 -7.04 -12.12 -10.90
CA PHE A 354 -7.43 -10.85 -11.50
C PHE A 354 -7.47 -10.88 -13.03
N SER A 355 -6.78 -11.83 -13.70
CA SER A 355 -6.86 -11.97 -15.16
C SER A 355 -8.04 -12.83 -15.58
N VAL A 356 -8.86 -12.33 -16.50
CA VAL A 356 -9.95 -13.07 -17.16
C VAL A 356 -9.60 -13.23 -18.62
N ASN A 357 -9.78 -14.44 -19.15
CA ASN A 357 -9.56 -14.71 -20.57
C ASN A 357 -10.62 -13.98 -21.41
N SER A 358 -10.17 -13.12 -22.32
CA SER A 358 -11.04 -12.35 -23.22
C SER A 358 -11.75 -13.22 -24.28
N GLU A 359 -11.21 -14.41 -24.59
CA GLU A 359 -11.68 -15.27 -25.68
C GLU A 359 -12.66 -16.37 -25.24
N SER A 360 -12.84 -16.61 -23.94
CA SER A 360 -13.69 -17.70 -23.43
C SER A 360 -15.16 -17.30 -23.25
N SER A 361 -16.07 -18.17 -23.69
CA SER A 361 -17.52 -18.00 -23.52
C SER A 361 -17.98 -18.16 -22.06
N TYR A 362 -19.08 -17.50 -21.69
CA TYR A 362 -19.63 -17.49 -20.32
C TYR A 362 -19.92 -18.90 -19.77
N ASP A 363 -20.48 -19.79 -20.60
CA ASP A 363 -20.83 -21.15 -20.18
C ASP A 363 -19.59 -22.00 -19.86
N GLU A 364 -18.52 -21.82 -20.65
CA GLU A 364 -17.24 -22.47 -20.40
C GLU A 364 -16.60 -21.98 -19.10
N MET A 365 -16.77 -20.68 -18.79
CA MET A 365 -16.29 -20.06 -17.56
C MET A 365 -17.08 -20.55 -16.33
N LYS A 366 -18.40 -20.68 -16.44
CA LYS A 366 -19.30 -21.18 -15.37
C LYS A 366 -19.00 -22.62 -14.99
N VAL A 367 -18.80 -23.50 -15.97
CA VAL A 367 -18.42 -24.91 -15.75
C VAL A 367 -17.02 -25.01 -15.12
N LYS A 368 -16.06 -24.22 -15.58
CA LYS A 368 -14.70 -24.15 -14.99
C LYS A 368 -14.71 -23.58 -13.56
N LEU A 369 -15.67 -22.73 -13.20
CA LEU A 369 -15.78 -22.12 -11.87
C LEU A 369 -16.31 -23.11 -10.81
N GLY A 370 -17.29 -23.94 -11.18
CA GLY A 370 -17.94 -24.91 -10.29
C GLY A 370 -16.95 -25.90 -9.64
N ASN A 371 -16.02 -26.44 -10.44
CA ASN A 371 -15.01 -27.40 -9.96
C ASN A 371 -13.77 -26.75 -9.30
N ARG A 372 -13.68 -25.41 -9.21
CA ARG A 372 -12.46 -24.69 -8.74
C ARG A 372 -12.64 -23.87 -7.46
N MET A 373 -13.79 -23.98 -6.78
CA MET A 373 -14.10 -23.24 -5.55
C MET A 373 -13.05 -23.37 -4.45
N LEU A 374 -12.47 -24.56 -4.25
CA LEU A 374 -11.44 -24.76 -3.24
C LEU A 374 -10.12 -24.08 -3.64
N LYS A 375 -9.72 -24.19 -4.90
CA LYS A 375 -8.49 -23.58 -5.44
C LYS A 375 -8.55 -22.05 -5.40
N THR A 376 -9.70 -21.45 -5.70
CA THR A 376 -9.87 -19.99 -5.65
C THR A 376 -9.90 -19.45 -4.22
N LYS A 377 -10.52 -20.18 -3.27
CA LYS A 377 -10.46 -19.86 -1.83
C LYS A 377 -9.04 -19.98 -1.28
N PHE A 378 -8.31 -21.03 -1.65
CA PHE A 378 -6.91 -21.22 -1.24
C PHE A 378 -6.03 -20.08 -1.74
N ARG A 379 -6.12 -19.74 -3.04
CA ARG A 379 -5.35 -18.62 -3.64
C ARG A 379 -5.66 -17.27 -2.97
N PHE A 380 -6.92 -17.03 -2.61
CA PHE A 380 -7.31 -15.83 -1.87
C PHE A 380 -6.62 -15.76 -0.52
N TRP A 381 -6.77 -16.78 0.31
CA TRP A 381 -6.19 -16.80 1.67
C TRP A 381 -4.67 -16.80 1.63
N TYR A 382 -4.07 -17.53 0.70
CA TYR A 382 -2.63 -17.51 0.47
C TYR A 382 -2.14 -16.10 0.15
N SER A 383 -2.80 -15.39 -0.78
CA SER A 383 -2.41 -14.02 -1.14
C SER A 383 -2.55 -13.05 0.03
N VAL A 384 -3.64 -13.13 0.79
CA VAL A 384 -3.86 -12.29 1.98
C VAL A 384 -2.80 -12.54 3.04
N ILE A 385 -2.50 -13.80 3.36
CA ILE A 385 -1.52 -14.16 4.38
C ILE A 385 -0.11 -13.77 3.93
N TYR A 386 0.27 -14.09 2.69
CA TYR A 386 1.57 -13.73 2.13
C TYR A 386 1.77 -12.21 2.14
N ASP A 387 0.83 -11.43 1.59
CA ASP A 387 0.92 -9.97 1.56
C ASP A 387 0.95 -9.35 2.96
N THR A 388 0.41 -10.06 3.97
CA THR A 388 0.39 -9.58 5.37
C THR A 388 1.70 -9.88 6.07
N LEU A 389 2.22 -11.10 5.95
CA LEU A 389 3.46 -11.52 6.60
C LEU A 389 4.68 -10.80 6.00
N PHE A 390 4.68 -10.56 4.68
CA PHE A 390 5.78 -9.91 3.98
C PHE A 390 5.62 -8.38 3.84
N SER A 391 4.71 -7.77 4.60
CA SER A 391 4.66 -6.30 4.72
C SER A 391 5.86 -5.79 5.52
N GLU A 392 6.48 -4.69 5.09
CA GLU A 392 7.68 -4.12 5.71
C GLU A 392 7.51 -3.90 7.22
N SER A 393 6.35 -3.37 7.63
CA SER A 393 6.06 -3.10 9.04
C SER A 393 5.93 -4.40 9.83
N VAL A 394 5.27 -5.42 9.28
CA VAL A 394 5.06 -6.71 9.96
C VAL A 394 6.38 -7.46 10.07
N LEU A 395 7.19 -7.52 9.00
CA LEU A 395 8.52 -8.14 9.03
C LEU A 395 9.45 -7.48 10.04
N ALA A 396 9.47 -6.14 10.11
CA ALA A 396 10.30 -5.42 11.06
C ALA A 396 9.91 -5.76 12.51
N PHE A 397 8.62 -5.67 12.86
CA PHE A 397 8.19 -6.00 14.22
C PHE A 397 8.24 -7.50 14.53
N LEU A 398 8.10 -8.37 13.53
CA LEU A 398 8.33 -9.81 13.69
C LEU A 398 9.81 -10.05 14.03
N ALA A 399 10.73 -9.44 13.30
CA ALA A 399 12.17 -9.52 13.57
C ALA A 399 12.52 -8.97 14.97
N TYR A 400 11.93 -7.83 15.36
CA TYR A 400 12.13 -7.25 16.69
C TYR A 400 11.56 -8.10 17.81
N SER A 401 10.39 -8.70 17.63
CA SER A 401 9.81 -9.64 18.59
C SER A 401 10.61 -10.94 18.67
N THR A 402 11.13 -11.45 17.55
CA THR A 402 12.03 -12.62 17.57
C THR A 402 13.34 -12.29 18.29
N CYS A 403 13.90 -11.09 18.09
CA CYS A 403 15.08 -10.64 18.83
C CYS A 403 14.79 -10.54 20.34
N GLY A 404 13.65 -9.98 20.72
CA GLY A 404 13.23 -9.92 22.12
C GLY A 404 13.02 -11.30 22.74
N PHE A 405 12.46 -12.25 21.97
CA PHE A 405 12.27 -13.63 22.42
C PHE A 405 13.60 -14.36 22.57
N LEU A 406 14.48 -14.32 21.56
CA LEU A 406 15.82 -14.91 21.62
C LEU A 406 16.69 -14.29 22.72
N GLY A 407 16.48 -13.02 23.04
CA GLY A 407 17.14 -12.34 24.15
C GLY A 407 16.71 -12.81 25.55
N LEU A 408 15.59 -13.52 25.65
CA LEU A 408 15.11 -14.13 26.91
C LEU A 408 15.51 -15.60 27.02
N ILE A 409 15.63 -16.32 25.90
CA ILE A 409 16.03 -17.72 25.89
C ILE A 409 17.45 -17.87 26.45
N ALA A 410 17.66 -18.94 27.22
CA ALA A 410 18.94 -19.23 27.83
C ALA A 410 20.00 -19.76 26.85
N THR A 411 20.46 -18.88 25.97
CA THR A 411 21.61 -19.12 25.08
C THR A 411 22.82 -18.29 25.52
N GLU A 412 24.02 -18.73 25.13
CA GLU A 412 25.29 -18.03 25.41
C GLU A 412 25.29 -16.62 24.80
N ASN A 413 24.65 -16.46 23.64
CA ASN A 413 24.60 -15.20 22.88
C ASN A 413 23.33 -14.38 23.11
N ARG A 414 22.59 -14.60 24.20
CA ARG A 414 21.27 -13.97 24.41
C ARG A 414 21.30 -12.43 24.33
N TYR A 415 22.36 -11.81 24.83
CA TYR A 415 22.43 -10.34 24.93
C TYR A 415 22.67 -9.65 23.58
N LEU A 416 23.23 -10.37 22.60
CA LEU A 416 23.45 -9.86 21.23
C LEU A 416 22.14 -9.38 20.58
N TYR A 417 21.05 -10.11 20.81
CA TYR A 417 19.77 -9.85 20.12
C TYR A 417 19.12 -8.52 20.52
N TYR A 418 19.46 -7.94 21.68
CA TYR A 418 18.96 -6.62 22.06
C TYR A 418 19.62 -5.47 21.28
N GLY A 419 20.72 -5.73 20.57
CA GLY A 419 21.39 -4.73 19.72
C GLY A 419 20.63 -4.46 18.41
N PHE A 420 20.08 -5.48 17.76
CA PHE A 420 19.44 -5.32 16.44
C PHE A 420 18.25 -4.36 16.42
N PRO A 421 17.34 -4.35 17.42
CA PRO A 421 16.21 -3.43 17.40
C PRO A 421 16.58 -1.93 17.51
N LEU A 422 17.82 -1.59 17.88
CA LEU A 422 18.31 -0.20 17.82
C LEU A 422 18.25 0.37 16.40
N LEU A 423 18.33 -0.50 15.37
CA LEU A 423 18.22 -0.09 13.97
C LEU A 423 16.85 0.53 13.63
N ASP A 424 15.82 0.34 14.47
CA ASP A 424 14.52 1.02 14.31
C ASP A 424 14.64 2.56 14.37
N LEU A 425 15.75 3.08 14.93
CA LEU A 425 16.10 4.51 14.88
C LEU A 425 16.10 5.05 13.45
N VAL A 426 16.63 4.28 12.49
CA VAL A 426 16.69 4.66 11.07
C VAL A 426 15.28 4.81 10.49
N ALA A 427 14.35 3.94 10.91
CA ALA A 427 12.97 3.99 10.47
C ALA A 427 12.21 5.16 11.12
N ILE A 428 12.53 5.57 12.34
CA ILE A 428 11.86 6.69 13.02
C ILE A 428 12.36 8.05 12.55
N ASN A 429 13.67 8.20 12.32
CA ASN A 429 14.28 9.48 11.96
C ASN A 429 14.20 9.73 10.44
N ALA A 430 13.52 10.82 10.04
CA ALA A 430 13.34 11.17 8.64
C ALA A 430 14.68 11.45 7.91
N GLY A 431 15.65 12.06 8.58
CA GLY A 431 16.99 12.33 8.03
C GLY A 431 17.80 11.05 7.79
N LEU A 432 17.80 10.11 8.74
CA LEU A 432 18.47 8.82 8.55
C LEU A 432 17.78 7.97 7.47
N ARG A 433 16.45 8.01 7.41
CA ARG A 433 15.71 7.34 6.33
C ARG A 433 16.06 7.93 4.96
N PHE A 434 16.21 9.25 4.88
CA PHE A 434 16.69 9.91 3.66
C PHE A 434 18.08 9.42 3.27
N VAL A 435 18.99 9.26 4.24
CA VAL A 435 20.34 8.73 3.99
C VAL A 435 20.30 7.32 3.41
N VAL A 436 19.53 6.42 4.03
CA VAL A 436 19.38 5.04 3.53
C VAL A 436 18.70 5.03 2.16
N LYS A 437 17.68 5.86 1.94
CA LYS A 437 17.01 5.99 0.63
C LYS A 437 17.99 6.47 -0.45
N ALA A 438 18.83 7.45 -0.15
CA ALA A 438 19.85 7.92 -1.09
C ALA A 438 20.82 6.80 -1.47
N MET A 439 21.31 6.04 -0.50
CA MET A 439 22.18 4.89 -0.76
C MET A 439 21.49 3.77 -1.55
N THR A 440 20.21 3.50 -1.30
CA THR A 440 19.50 2.40 -1.98
C THR A 440 19.11 2.72 -3.42
N THR A 441 18.85 3.99 -3.75
CA THR A 441 18.43 4.41 -5.11
C THR A 441 19.44 4.08 -6.21
N ASN A 442 20.74 4.14 -5.92
CA ASN A 442 21.82 3.87 -6.87
C ASN A 442 22.53 2.53 -6.63
N THR A 443 21.92 1.61 -5.90
CA THR A 443 22.48 0.28 -5.60
C THR A 443 22.95 -0.47 -6.85
N SER A 444 22.23 -0.39 -7.96
CA SER A 444 22.63 -1.04 -9.21
C SER A 444 24.00 -0.58 -9.70
N LYS A 445 24.26 0.74 -9.74
CA LYS A 445 25.55 1.30 -10.16
C LYS A 445 26.66 0.93 -9.18
N LEU A 446 26.35 0.99 -7.88
CA LEU A 446 27.29 0.62 -6.81
C LEU A 446 27.68 -0.87 -6.90
N THR A 447 26.72 -1.77 -7.11
CA THR A 447 26.96 -3.21 -7.24
C THR A 447 27.83 -3.51 -8.46
N VAL A 448 27.54 -2.92 -9.62
CA VAL A 448 28.38 -3.12 -10.83
C VAL A 448 29.80 -2.65 -10.60
N THR A 449 29.99 -1.50 -9.95
CA THR A 449 31.32 -0.95 -9.63
C THR A 449 32.06 -1.82 -8.60
N ALA A 450 31.37 -2.33 -7.59
CA ALA A 450 31.94 -3.25 -6.61
C ALA A 450 32.37 -4.59 -7.25
N VAL A 451 31.57 -5.13 -8.18
CA VAL A 451 31.93 -6.34 -8.94
C VAL A 451 33.16 -6.07 -9.82
N PHE A 452 33.20 -4.94 -10.53
CA PHE A 452 34.38 -4.54 -11.29
C PHE A 452 35.62 -4.43 -10.39
N GLY A 453 35.48 -3.83 -9.20
CA GLY A 453 36.57 -3.76 -8.23
C GLY A 453 37.04 -5.10 -7.71
N ALA A 454 36.12 -6.02 -7.41
CA ALA A 454 36.47 -7.38 -7.03
C ALA A 454 37.25 -8.10 -8.14
N VAL A 455 36.89 -7.90 -9.42
CA VAL A 455 37.64 -8.45 -10.56
C VAL A 455 39.05 -7.85 -10.66
N VAL A 456 39.19 -6.52 -10.49
CA VAL A 456 40.51 -5.87 -10.49
C VAL A 456 41.38 -6.39 -9.35
N ILE A 457 40.84 -6.46 -8.13
CA ILE A 457 41.56 -7.01 -6.96
C ILE A 457 41.93 -8.47 -7.19
N TYR A 458 41.06 -9.26 -7.83
CA TYR A 458 41.36 -10.66 -8.18
C TYR A 458 42.53 -10.78 -9.15
N VAL A 459 42.63 -9.90 -10.15
CA VAL A 459 43.78 -9.87 -11.06
C VAL A 459 45.07 -9.54 -10.29
N PHE A 460 45.04 -8.56 -9.37
CA PHE A 460 46.19 -8.30 -8.50
C PHE A 460 46.52 -9.53 -7.63
N ALA A 461 45.54 -10.15 -6.99
CA ALA A 461 45.73 -11.34 -6.18
C ALA A 461 46.31 -12.52 -6.97
N LEU A 462 45.93 -12.71 -8.23
CA LEU A 462 46.54 -13.70 -9.13
C LEU A 462 48.02 -13.42 -9.37
N ASN A 463 48.37 -12.16 -9.64
CA ASN A 463 49.77 -11.76 -9.83
C ASN A 463 50.57 -11.91 -8.53
N GLY A 464 49.98 -11.53 -7.39
CA GLY A 464 50.55 -11.76 -6.07
C GLY A 464 50.82 -13.25 -5.79
N PHE A 465 49.85 -14.11 -6.11
CA PHE A 465 49.94 -15.57 -5.90
C PHE A 465 51.05 -16.23 -6.74
N TYR A 466 51.24 -15.83 -8.00
CA TYR A 466 52.23 -16.46 -8.88
C TYR A 466 53.63 -15.83 -8.84
N PHE A 467 53.73 -14.52 -8.62
CA PHE A 467 55.02 -13.81 -8.72
C PHE A 467 55.57 -13.34 -7.38
N PHE A 468 54.73 -13.12 -6.38
CA PHE A 468 55.11 -12.48 -5.11
C PHE A 468 54.72 -13.31 -3.88
N GLN A 469 54.56 -14.63 -4.03
CA GLN A 469 54.14 -15.52 -2.94
C GLN A 469 55.13 -15.52 -1.76
N ASP A 470 56.44 -15.57 -2.06
CA ASP A 470 57.51 -15.48 -1.04
C ASP A 470 57.52 -14.11 -0.35
N GLU A 471 57.00 -13.11 -1.07
CA GLU A 471 56.72 -11.72 -0.68
C GLU A 471 55.78 -11.61 0.53
N MET A 472 54.76 -12.46 0.51
CA MET A 472 53.50 -12.38 1.27
C MET A 472 53.62 -13.10 2.62
N THR A 473 54.57 -12.65 3.43
CA THR A 473 54.79 -13.15 4.79
C THR A 473 54.41 -12.11 5.84
N THR A 474 53.75 -12.52 6.91
CA THR A 474 53.53 -11.68 8.10
C THR A 474 54.84 -11.42 8.86
N GLU A 475 54.82 -10.49 9.83
CA GLU A 475 55.96 -10.19 10.72
C GLU A 475 56.53 -11.43 11.44
N SER A 476 55.70 -12.45 11.65
CA SER A 476 56.04 -13.75 12.22
C SER A 476 56.76 -14.70 11.23
N GLY A 477 56.94 -14.30 9.98
CA GLY A 477 57.52 -15.11 8.91
C GLY A 477 56.60 -16.20 8.35
N THR A 478 55.31 -16.20 8.73
CA THR A 478 54.32 -17.15 8.21
C THR A 478 53.82 -16.68 6.84
N GLN A 479 53.76 -17.59 5.86
CA GLN A 479 53.27 -17.28 4.51
C GLN A 479 51.74 -17.22 4.50
N GLU A 480 51.17 -16.07 4.11
CA GLU A 480 49.72 -15.80 4.15
C GLU A 480 49.14 -15.69 2.72
N CYS A 481 49.42 -16.71 1.89
CA CYS A 481 48.90 -16.85 0.52
C CYS A 481 49.14 -18.29 0.02
N HIS A 482 48.74 -19.30 0.80
CA HIS A 482 48.90 -20.71 0.41
C HIS A 482 47.90 -21.16 -0.66
N SER A 483 46.69 -20.59 -0.63
CA SER A 483 45.67 -20.80 -1.65
C SER A 483 45.32 -19.48 -2.33
N LEU A 484 44.88 -19.54 -3.58
CA LEU A 484 44.41 -18.36 -4.30
C LEU A 484 43.23 -17.68 -3.57
N MET A 485 42.37 -18.46 -2.90
CA MET A 485 41.28 -17.90 -2.10
C MET A 485 41.80 -17.11 -0.90
N GLN A 486 42.75 -17.66 -0.14
CA GLN A 486 43.41 -16.93 0.96
C GLN A 486 44.06 -15.66 0.42
N CYS A 487 44.79 -15.76 -0.69
CA CYS A 487 45.44 -14.60 -1.30
C CYS A 487 44.44 -13.52 -1.72
N PHE A 488 43.34 -13.89 -2.39
CA PHE A 488 42.29 -12.96 -2.78
C PHE A 488 41.65 -12.28 -1.56
N VAL A 489 41.29 -13.03 -0.53
CA VAL A 489 40.72 -12.48 0.71
C VAL A 489 41.72 -11.58 1.42
N THR A 490 43.01 -11.92 1.44
CA THR A 490 44.09 -11.06 1.96
C THR A 490 44.16 -9.72 1.21
N HIS A 491 44.07 -9.73 -0.12
CA HIS A 491 44.07 -8.49 -0.92
C HIS A 491 42.80 -7.66 -0.73
N VAL A 492 41.64 -8.30 -0.52
CA VAL A 492 40.39 -7.59 -0.20
C VAL A 492 40.45 -7.00 1.21
N HIS A 493 40.94 -7.74 2.20
CA HIS A 493 40.96 -7.32 3.60
C HIS A 493 42.11 -6.35 3.88
N ASN A 494 43.35 -6.82 3.80
CA ASN A 494 44.53 -6.03 4.14
C ASN A 494 44.86 -5.02 3.02
N GLY A 495 44.64 -5.39 1.76
CA GLY A 495 44.88 -4.47 0.65
C GLY A 495 43.97 -3.23 0.69
N LEU A 496 42.70 -3.36 1.07
CA LEU A 496 41.78 -2.21 1.14
C LEU A 496 41.84 -1.44 2.48
N LEU A 497 42.18 -2.10 3.58
CA LEU A 497 42.23 -1.48 4.92
C LEU A 497 43.55 -0.78 5.22
N SER A 498 44.67 -1.26 4.65
CA SER A 498 45.97 -0.61 4.80
C SER A 498 46.06 0.65 3.94
N GLY A 499 46.46 1.77 4.56
CA GLY A 499 46.46 3.09 3.92
C GLY A 499 47.36 3.20 2.67
N GLY A 500 48.44 2.42 2.59
CA GLY A 500 49.33 2.31 1.42
C GLY A 500 49.00 1.16 0.48
N GLY A 501 47.90 0.44 0.68
CA GLY A 501 47.51 -0.73 -0.12
C GLY A 501 48.21 -2.02 0.32
N ILE A 502 48.30 -2.99 -0.60
CA ILE A 502 48.89 -4.32 -0.31
C ILE A 502 50.38 -4.27 0.04
N GLY A 503 51.10 -3.24 -0.45
CA GLY A 503 52.53 -3.06 -0.19
C GLY A 503 52.86 -2.89 1.30
N ASP A 504 51.96 -2.32 2.09
CA ASP A 504 52.11 -2.15 3.55
C ASP A 504 52.01 -3.48 4.31
N TYR A 505 51.27 -4.46 3.77
CA TYR A 505 51.03 -5.75 4.41
C TYR A 505 52.09 -6.79 4.05
N MET A 506 52.72 -6.63 2.88
CA MET A 506 53.67 -7.58 2.35
C MET A 506 55.06 -7.36 3.02
N SER A 507 55.92 -8.39 3.06
CA SER A 507 57.12 -8.48 3.92
C SER A 507 57.87 -7.15 4.13
N HIS A 508 58.12 -6.83 5.41
CA HIS A 508 58.89 -5.64 5.82
C HIS A 508 60.40 -5.71 5.51
N SER A 509 60.86 -6.77 4.84
CA SER A 509 62.25 -6.87 4.43
C SER A 509 62.58 -5.78 3.41
N PRO A 510 63.69 -5.03 3.57
CA PRO A 510 64.03 -3.96 2.65
C PRO A 510 64.22 -4.51 1.23
N LEU A 511 63.60 -3.85 0.25
CA LEU A 511 63.65 -4.25 -1.15
C LEU A 511 65.10 -4.34 -1.63
N ASN A 512 65.49 -5.51 -2.12
CA ASN A 512 66.87 -5.77 -2.52
C ASN A 512 67.16 -5.25 -3.93
N TYR A 513 67.83 -4.10 -4.04
CA TYR A 513 68.19 -3.48 -5.34
C TYR A 513 69.19 -4.31 -6.17
N THR A 514 69.82 -5.34 -5.60
CA THR A 514 70.77 -6.21 -6.34
C THR A 514 70.07 -6.98 -7.46
N VAL A 515 68.79 -7.32 -7.29
CA VAL A 515 67.95 -7.96 -8.33
C VAL A 515 67.00 -6.91 -8.90
N LYS A 516 67.51 -6.11 -9.85
CA LYS A 516 66.77 -4.99 -10.45
C LYS A 516 65.38 -5.37 -10.95
N ALA A 517 65.24 -6.55 -11.58
CA ALA A 517 63.96 -7.00 -12.13
C ALA A 517 62.89 -7.20 -11.04
N SER A 518 63.22 -7.85 -9.93
CA SER A 518 62.31 -8.07 -8.80
C SER A 518 61.99 -6.76 -8.09
N TYR A 519 62.99 -5.89 -7.90
CA TYR A 519 62.84 -4.58 -7.28
C TYR A 519 61.82 -3.71 -8.05
N PHE A 520 62.02 -3.52 -9.36
CA PHE A 520 61.11 -2.70 -10.16
C PHE A 520 59.74 -3.36 -10.35
N GLY A 521 59.68 -4.70 -10.46
CA GLY A 521 58.43 -5.44 -10.53
C GLY A 521 57.58 -5.24 -9.27
N ARG A 522 58.21 -5.32 -8.09
CA ARG A 522 57.56 -5.14 -6.79
C ARG A 522 57.10 -3.71 -6.56
N VAL A 523 57.95 -2.71 -6.83
CA VAL A 523 57.57 -1.28 -6.73
C VAL A 523 56.41 -0.95 -7.68
N GLY A 524 56.45 -1.46 -8.92
CA GLY A 524 55.38 -1.28 -9.89
C GLY A 524 54.07 -1.94 -9.46
N TYR A 525 54.15 -3.12 -8.84
CA TYR A 525 53.00 -3.85 -8.31
C TYR A 525 52.32 -3.09 -7.17
N ASP A 526 53.09 -2.66 -6.16
CA ASP A 526 52.59 -1.94 -4.98
C ASP A 526 51.98 -0.58 -5.38
N LEU A 527 52.69 0.19 -6.21
CA LEU A 527 52.19 1.47 -6.72
C LEU A 527 50.96 1.29 -7.62
N GLY A 528 50.96 0.25 -8.46
CA GLY A 528 49.84 -0.09 -9.32
C GLY A 528 48.59 -0.41 -8.53
N PHE A 529 48.71 -1.24 -7.47
CA PHE A 529 47.59 -1.54 -6.59
C PHE A 529 47.08 -0.29 -5.87
N TYR A 530 47.99 0.53 -5.31
CA TYR A 530 47.62 1.76 -4.63
C TYR A 530 46.87 2.73 -5.55
N VAL A 531 47.39 3.01 -6.75
CA VAL A 531 46.75 3.95 -7.68
C VAL A 531 45.42 3.38 -8.20
N VAL A 532 45.39 2.14 -8.64
CA VAL A 532 44.19 1.58 -9.30
C VAL A 532 43.10 1.26 -8.29
N VAL A 533 43.42 0.60 -7.18
CA VAL A 533 42.41 0.12 -6.22
C VAL A 533 42.10 1.18 -5.18
N ILE A 534 43.11 1.77 -4.53
CA ILE A 534 42.85 2.74 -3.45
C ILE A 534 42.43 4.09 -4.05
N VAL A 535 43.25 4.66 -4.93
CA VAL A 535 43.01 6.02 -5.44
C VAL A 535 41.88 6.05 -6.46
N LEU A 536 41.84 5.16 -7.45
CA LEU A 536 40.79 5.22 -8.47
C LEU A 536 39.49 4.55 -8.01
N LEU A 537 39.54 3.30 -7.55
CA LEU A 537 38.31 2.54 -7.27
C LEU A 537 37.53 3.06 -6.05
N LEU A 538 38.19 3.32 -4.92
CA LEU A 538 37.48 3.81 -3.72
C LEU A 538 36.93 5.22 -3.93
N ASN A 539 37.66 6.11 -4.61
CA ASN A 539 37.16 7.44 -4.94
C ASN A 539 36.02 7.41 -5.96
N LEU A 540 36.03 6.45 -6.89
CA LEU A 540 34.90 6.22 -7.80
C LEU A 540 33.64 5.80 -7.01
N ILE A 541 33.78 4.86 -6.07
CA ILE A 541 32.67 4.43 -5.20
C ILE A 541 32.14 5.61 -4.37
N GLN A 542 33.03 6.40 -3.74
CA GLN A 542 32.64 7.59 -3.00
C GLN A 542 31.94 8.62 -3.89
N GLY A 543 32.43 8.84 -5.12
CA GLY A 543 31.81 9.72 -6.11
C GLY A 543 30.38 9.30 -6.44
N ILE A 544 30.14 8.02 -6.73
CA ILE A 544 28.79 7.48 -7.00
C ILE A 544 27.86 7.70 -5.80
N ILE A 545 28.37 7.54 -4.58
CA ILE A 545 27.60 7.78 -3.35
C ILE A 545 27.24 9.26 -3.24
N ILE A 546 28.19 10.18 -3.44
CA ILE A 546 27.95 11.64 -3.37
C ILE A 546 26.95 12.09 -4.44
N ASP A 547 27.05 11.57 -5.67
CA ASP A 547 26.10 11.85 -6.74
C ASP A 547 24.69 11.38 -6.38
N ALA A 548 24.57 10.22 -5.74
CA ALA A 548 23.29 9.70 -5.25
C ALA A 548 22.65 10.63 -4.22
N PHE A 549 23.45 11.08 -3.24
CA PHE A 549 22.98 12.02 -2.21
C PHE A 549 22.54 13.35 -2.82
N THR A 550 23.32 13.87 -3.76
CA THR A 550 23.04 15.15 -4.43
C THR A 550 21.76 15.05 -5.26
N ALA A 551 21.60 14.00 -6.07
CA ALA A 551 20.41 13.80 -6.90
C ALA A 551 19.13 13.62 -6.08
N VAL A 552 19.17 12.84 -4.99
CA VAL A 552 17.99 12.64 -4.13
C VAL A 552 17.64 13.91 -3.36
N ARG A 553 18.63 14.72 -2.98
CA ARG A 553 18.41 16.04 -2.38
C ARG A 553 17.79 17.01 -3.37
N GLU A 554 18.34 17.11 -4.58
CA GLU A 554 17.84 17.98 -5.63
C GLU A 554 16.40 17.62 -6.01
N ALA A 555 16.08 16.33 -6.17
CA ALA A 555 14.72 15.87 -6.43
C ALA A 555 13.74 16.25 -5.31
N SER A 556 14.17 16.14 -4.05
CA SER A 556 13.38 16.52 -2.88
C SER A 556 13.13 18.04 -2.83
N GLU A 557 14.17 18.85 -3.06
CA GLU A 557 14.08 20.31 -3.09
C GLU A 557 13.22 20.78 -4.27
N ASN A 558 13.44 20.24 -5.48
CA ASN A 558 12.65 20.51 -6.67
C ASN A 558 11.17 20.21 -6.43
N LYS A 559 10.85 19.06 -5.82
CA LYS A 559 9.47 18.72 -5.45
C LYS A 559 8.84 19.76 -4.51
N MET A 560 9.56 20.17 -3.47
CA MET A 560 9.06 21.19 -2.53
C MET A 560 8.91 22.56 -3.20
N THR A 561 9.78 22.93 -4.14
CA THR A 561 9.67 24.20 -4.88
C THR A 561 8.45 24.21 -5.79
N LEU A 562 8.22 23.14 -6.57
CA LEU A 562 7.05 23.03 -7.45
C LEU A 562 5.74 23.11 -6.66
N GLN A 563 5.64 22.42 -5.52
CA GLN A 563 4.48 22.50 -4.63
C GLN A 563 4.21 23.93 -4.10
N ARG A 564 5.25 24.76 -3.94
CA ARG A 564 5.13 26.13 -3.43
C ARG A 564 4.91 27.17 -4.53
N GLN A 565 5.35 26.87 -5.75
CA GLN A 565 5.39 27.83 -6.86
C GLN A 565 4.29 27.61 -7.90
N GLN A 566 3.63 26.46 -7.93
CA GLN A 566 2.60 26.14 -8.92
C GLN A 566 1.40 25.48 -8.26
N CYS A 567 0.21 25.70 -8.82
CA CYS A 567 -0.99 25.00 -8.40
C CYS A 567 -1.00 23.58 -8.96
N LEU A 568 -1.18 22.58 -8.10
CA LEU A 568 -1.16 21.15 -8.47
C LEU A 568 -2.33 20.72 -9.38
N VAL A 569 -3.42 21.50 -9.42
CA VAL A 569 -4.61 21.18 -10.21
C VAL A 569 -4.55 21.84 -11.59
N CYS A 570 -4.39 23.18 -11.63
CA CYS A 570 -4.40 23.94 -12.88
C CYS A 570 -3.04 24.18 -13.51
N ASN A 571 -1.96 23.75 -12.88
CA ASN A 571 -0.58 23.92 -13.33
C ASN A 571 -0.16 25.39 -13.59
N ARG A 572 -0.90 26.36 -13.01
CA ARG A 572 -0.56 27.79 -13.11
C ARG A 572 0.47 28.16 -12.05
N SER A 573 1.41 29.02 -12.44
CA SER A 573 2.39 29.55 -11.51
C SER A 573 1.75 30.49 -10.48
N ARG A 574 2.36 30.53 -9.31
CA ARG A 574 1.96 31.35 -8.17
C ARG A 574 1.98 32.84 -8.52
N SER A 575 2.97 33.30 -9.27
CA SER A 575 3.09 34.70 -9.70
C SER A 575 1.89 35.15 -10.53
N VAL A 576 1.41 34.30 -11.44
CA VAL A 576 0.25 34.60 -12.28
C VAL A 576 -1.03 34.67 -11.45
N ILE A 577 -1.23 33.71 -10.53
CA ILE A 577 -2.41 33.68 -9.66
C ILE A 577 -2.41 34.86 -8.67
N GLU A 578 -1.23 35.24 -8.15
CA GLU A 578 -1.10 36.40 -7.27
C GLU A 578 -1.31 37.71 -8.03
N ALA A 579 -0.82 37.84 -9.27
CA ALA A 579 -1.06 39.02 -10.11
C ALA A 579 -2.55 39.21 -10.43
N GLU A 580 -3.26 38.15 -10.81
CA GLU A 580 -4.72 38.18 -11.01
C GLU A 580 -5.47 38.48 -9.71
N GLY A 581 -4.98 37.96 -8.59
CA GLY A 581 -5.50 38.27 -7.26
C GLY A 581 -5.40 39.75 -6.92
N MET A 582 -4.23 40.33 -7.14
CA MET A 582 -3.96 41.75 -6.91
C MET A 582 -4.84 42.64 -7.80
N ALA A 583 -5.02 42.28 -9.07
CA ALA A 583 -5.93 42.99 -9.97
C ALA A 583 -7.38 43.00 -9.45
N ASN A 584 -7.79 41.95 -8.75
CA ASN A 584 -9.11 41.82 -8.13
C ASN A 584 -9.17 42.32 -6.66
N GLY A 585 -8.11 42.97 -6.15
CA GLY A 585 -8.04 43.50 -4.78
C GLY A 585 -7.93 42.42 -3.68
N VAL A 586 -7.51 41.21 -4.04
CA VAL A 586 -7.40 40.06 -3.13
C VAL A 586 -5.93 39.78 -2.81
N MET A 587 -5.56 39.92 -1.54
CA MET A 587 -4.28 39.47 -1.01
C MET A 587 -4.25 37.95 -0.79
N ASN A 588 -3.06 37.33 -0.86
CA ASN A 588 -2.85 35.88 -0.68
C ASN A 588 -3.74 35.00 -1.59
N SER A 589 -3.93 35.46 -2.83
CA SER A 589 -4.75 34.78 -3.84
C SER A 589 -4.34 33.33 -4.08
N PHE A 590 -3.03 33.03 -4.08
CA PHE A 590 -2.52 31.66 -4.28
C PHE A 590 -2.96 30.69 -3.19
N ALA A 591 -2.74 31.03 -1.92
CA ALA A 591 -3.13 30.16 -0.80
C ALA A 591 -4.64 29.91 -0.77
N ARG A 592 -5.43 30.98 -1.02
CA ARG A 592 -6.89 30.86 -1.10
C ARG A 592 -7.32 30.00 -2.29
N HIS A 593 -6.67 30.16 -3.43
CA HIS A 593 -6.92 29.38 -4.63
C HIS A 593 -6.66 27.89 -4.41
N THR A 594 -5.52 27.51 -3.82
CA THR A 594 -5.18 26.10 -3.56
C THR A 594 -6.04 25.45 -2.47
N ASP A 595 -6.52 26.22 -1.49
CA ASP A 595 -7.32 25.66 -0.39
C ASP A 595 -8.82 25.57 -0.71
N THR A 596 -9.38 26.60 -1.37
CA THR A 596 -10.83 26.71 -1.57
C THR A 596 -11.30 26.26 -2.96
N LYS A 597 -10.53 26.56 -4.01
CA LYS A 597 -10.91 26.24 -5.40
C LYS A 597 -10.25 24.94 -5.86
N HIS A 598 -8.93 24.88 -5.78
CA HIS A 598 -8.07 23.87 -6.39
C HIS A 598 -7.34 23.03 -5.35
N ASN A 599 -8.10 22.48 -4.41
CA ASN A 599 -7.57 21.56 -3.42
C ASN A 599 -7.54 20.14 -4.01
N LEU A 600 -6.34 19.59 -4.21
CA LEU A 600 -6.14 18.26 -4.79
C LEU A 600 -6.94 17.16 -4.07
N PHE A 601 -7.03 17.23 -2.75
CA PHE A 601 -7.70 16.21 -1.95
C PHE A 601 -9.22 16.24 -2.14
N ASN A 602 -9.79 17.42 -2.45
CA ASN A 602 -11.20 17.53 -2.80
C ASN A 602 -11.51 16.78 -4.11
N TYR A 603 -10.62 16.85 -5.11
CA TYR A 603 -10.74 16.05 -6.34
C TYR A 603 -10.65 14.55 -6.07
N PHE A 604 -9.76 14.11 -5.18
CA PHE A 604 -9.68 12.71 -4.75
C PHE A 604 -11.00 12.24 -4.13
N PHE A 605 -11.59 13.01 -3.21
CA PHE A 605 -12.88 12.67 -2.62
C PHE A 605 -14.02 12.71 -3.62
N PHE A 606 -13.97 13.59 -4.62
CA PHE A 606 -14.98 13.66 -5.66
C PHE A 606 -14.96 12.42 -6.56
N VAL A 607 -13.79 11.96 -7.00
CA VAL A 607 -13.66 10.73 -7.78
C VAL A 607 -14.21 9.53 -6.99
N LYS A 608 -13.92 9.47 -5.69
CA LYS A 608 -14.48 8.47 -4.79
C LYS A 608 -16.01 8.56 -4.67
N TYR A 609 -16.54 9.78 -4.53
CA TYR A 609 -17.98 10.05 -4.45
C TYR A 609 -18.70 9.56 -5.71
N LEU A 610 -18.18 9.90 -6.91
CA LEU A 610 -18.76 9.46 -8.17
C LEU A 610 -18.76 7.94 -8.33
N LYS A 611 -17.69 7.25 -7.93
CA LYS A 611 -17.60 5.78 -7.98
C LYS A 611 -18.57 5.07 -7.04
N ALA A 612 -19.00 5.73 -5.96
CA ALA A 612 -19.89 5.16 -4.96
C ALA A 612 -21.38 5.42 -5.28
N LYS A 613 -21.67 6.38 -6.16
CA LYS A 613 -23.03 6.80 -6.53
C LYS A 613 -23.55 5.92 -7.67
N ASP A 614 -24.84 5.62 -7.65
CA ASP A 614 -25.49 4.86 -8.73
C ASP A 614 -25.61 5.70 -10.00
N ASP A 615 -25.37 5.09 -11.17
CA ASP A 615 -25.39 5.75 -12.49
C ASP A 615 -26.70 6.50 -12.77
N THR A 616 -27.83 6.07 -12.19
CA THR A 616 -29.14 6.72 -12.40
C THR A 616 -29.39 7.94 -11.53
N ASP A 617 -28.61 8.12 -10.47
CA ASP A 617 -28.79 9.19 -9.48
C ASP A 617 -27.81 10.34 -9.70
N MET A 618 -26.97 10.23 -10.75
CA MET A 618 -25.99 11.25 -11.12
C MET A 618 -26.65 12.46 -11.82
N ASN A 619 -26.18 13.66 -11.47
CA ASN A 619 -26.54 14.89 -12.17
C ASN A 619 -25.83 14.96 -13.53
N GLY A 620 -26.30 15.78 -14.48
CA GLY A 620 -25.70 15.89 -15.81
C GLY A 620 -24.18 16.21 -15.80
N MET A 621 -23.73 17.08 -14.89
CA MET A 621 -22.30 17.37 -14.71
C MET A 621 -21.51 16.18 -14.13
N GLU A 622 -22.11 15.43 -13.20
CA GLU A 622 -21.49 14.25 -12.59
C GLU A 622 -21.37 13.12 -13.62
N SER A 623 -22.41 12.90 -14.43
CA SER A 623 -22.41 11.95 -15.54
C SER A 623 -21.34 12.29 -16.57
N PHE A 624 -21.19 13.57 -16.93
CA PHE A 624 -20.12 14.02 -17.84
C PHE A 624 -18.73 13.65 -17.31
N VAL A 625 -18.44 13.98 -16.05
CA VAL A 625 -17.13 13.63 -15.45
C VAL A 625 -16.96 12.11 -15.32
N PHE A 626 -18.03 11.38 -14.97
CA PHE A 626 -17.99 9.94 -14.83
C PHE A 626 -17.66 9.22 -16.15
N GLU A 627 -18.22 9.69 -17.28
CA GLU A 627 -17.85 9.20 -18.61
C GLU A 627 -16.37 9.48 -18.92
N LYS A 628 -15.90 10.69 -18.64
CA LYS A 628 -14.49 11.07 -18.82
C LYS A 628 -13.54 10.19 -18.00
N ILE A 629 -13.88 9.91 -16.75
CA ILE A 629 -13.16 8.98 -15.88
C ILE A 629 -13.12 7.56 -16.46
N LYS A 630 -14.24 7.06 -17.02
CA LYS A 630 -14.28 5.74 -17.69
C LYS A 630 -13.32 5.68 -18.88
N THR A 631 -13.23 6.76 -19.66
CA THR A 631 -12.30 6.88 -20.80
C THR A 631 -10.86 7.24 -20.40
N LYS A 632 -10.58 7.43 -19.10
CA LYS A 632 -9.31 7.96 -18.56
C LYS A 632 -8.91 9.33 -19.13
N ASP A 633 -9.88 10.12 -19.53
CA ASP A 633 -9.68 11.48 -20.03
C ASP A 633 -9.77 12.48 -18.85
N MET A 634 -8.74 13.32 -18.70
CA MET A 634 -8.60 14.31 -17.63
C MET A 634 -8.97 15.73 -18.05
N SER A 635 -9.53 15.93 -19.25
CA SER A 635 -9.94 17.24 -19.79
C SER A 635 -10.98 18.00 -18.95
N TRP A 636 -11.68 17.30 -18.05
CA TRP A 636 -12.64 17.91 -17.13
C TRP A 636 -11.97 18.67 -15.97
N VAL A 637 -10.70 18.41 -15.70
CA VAL A 637 -9.92 19.14 -14.69
C VAL A 637 -9.49 20.49 -15.27
N PRO A 638 -9.64 21.61 -14.55
CA PRO A 638 -9.14 22.90 -15.00
C PRO A 638 -7.64 22.84 -15.26
N ARG A 639 -7.22 23.07 -16.49
CA ARG A 639 -5.82 23.10 -16.93
C ARG A 639 -5.64 24.22 -17.94
N VAL A 640 -4.43 24.78 -17.99
CA VAL A 640 -4.01 25.73 -19.02
C VAL A 640 -3.49 24.97 -20.23
#